data_AF-A0A0A6X7R2-F1
#
_entry.id   AF-A0A0A6X7R2-F1
#
_cell.length_a   1.000
_cell.length_b   1.000
_cell.length_c   1.000
_cell.angle_alpha   90.00
_cell.angle_beta   90.00
_cell.angle_gamma   90.00
#
_symmetry.space_group_name_H-M   'P 1'
#
loop_
_entity.id
_entity.type
_entity.pdbx_description
1 polymer ?
#
loop_
_entity_poly.entity_id
_entity_poly.type
_entity_poly.pdbx_seq_one_letter_code
_entity_poly.pdbx_strand_id
1 'polypeptide(L)'
;MRPSSTYRVQVRPDFPLKATAEIADYLADLGVSHLYSAPLLTAAPGSEHGYDVVDHSRVSPALGGAEGLSTLHQALKSANLGLVVDIVPNHAGVAVPHTNPSWWDVLRNGRESEFAGYYDIDWERGRILLPVLADSPDALDDLRVEDGELRYFDKRYPIADGTGEGTAREVHDRQHYELVNWTRGDTEINYRRFFAITDLAGLRVEDPDVFAATHAEILRWYHEGIAQGIRVDHPDGLRNPGEYFNRLRNAAPDAWIVVEKILEPGEQMPAWPVAGTTGYDAMAEVNGVFVDPGTEAFFDTLDHYLTGGTTSWQDLVHQAKHDVATKVLAAELGRLARLAPEIEGADRALAELAACFPVYRSYLPAGSRHLAVARSEAGRRRPHLITALDQVTSRLRNPADELAVRFQQFTGAVMAKGVEDNAFYRWTRFVARNEVGNDPAKFGVTVDEFHDFADQRSSEWPDTMTSLATHDTKRGEDVRARLAVLSEVPGDWTEVVRRWVRFAPLPDPALAHLIWQVAVAAWPVSRERLQAYAQKAAREAGTGTSWLKPDEVFETALRQMIDKIYDDPALHREVADFAASITPPGWSNSLSQKLVQLTMPGVPDVYQGTELWDHSLVDPDNRRPVDFAQRRELLGRIDDGWLPPVDETGAAKLLVTSRILRLRRQRPELFAGYRPVYAEGRVPEHVVAFDRGGVVAVATRLPVGLSRHGGWGDTALSLDGHSWTEVFTNTSYGGNRLTVAELLHTYPVALLVKE
;
A
#
# COMPACT_ATOMS: atom_id res chain seq x y z
N MET A 1 8.77 12.97 -21.37
CA MET A 1 10.02 12.81 -20.59
C MET A 1 9.76 11.69 -19.59
N ARG A 2 10.68 10.73 -19.42
CA ARG A 2 10.52 9.71 -18.37
C ARG A 2 10.86 10.30 -17.00
N PRO A 3 10.18 9.93 -15.90
CA PRO A 3 10.52 10.45 -14.58
C PRO A 3 11.89 9.97 -14.12
N SER A 4 12.72 10.88 -13.58
CA SER A 4 13.91 10.52 -12.80
C SER A 4 13.58 10.25 -11.32
N SER A 5 12.42 10.73 -10.89
CA SER A 5 11.80 10.60 -9.56
C SER A 5 10.37 11.16 -9.59
N THR A 6 9.51 10.68 -8.68
CA THR A 6 8.13 11.15 -8.49
C THR A 6 7.90 11.68 -7.07
N TYR A 7 6.93 12.58 -6.89
CA TYR A 7 6.46 13.03 -5.58
C TYR A 7 4.95 12.84 -5.47
N ARG A 8 4.49 11.90 -4.64
CA ARG A 8 3.07 11.60 -4.47
C ARG A 8 2.37 12.67 -3.64
N VAL A 9 1.34 13.31 -4.20
CA VAL A 9 0.47 14.29 -3.55
C VAL A 9 -0.97 13.77 -3.47
N GLN A 10 -1.53 13.77 -2.27
CA GLN A 10 -2.93 13.50 -1.97
C GLN A 10 -3.75 14.75 -2.32
N VAL A 11 -4.15 14.87 -3.58
CA VAL A 11 -5.08 15.91 -4.03
C VAL A 11 -6.48 15.57 -3.52
N ARG A 12 -7.09 16.48 -2.76
CA ARG A 12 -8.37 16.27 -2.08
C ARG A 12 -9.05 17.62 -1.79
N PRO A 13 -10.30 17.66 -1.30
CA PRO A 13 -11.02 18.93 -1.14
C PRO A 13 -10.33 19.98 -0.25
N ASP A 14 -9.62 19.57 0.81
CA ASP A 14 -8.87 20.48 1.70
C ASP A 14 -7.50 20.93 1.12
N PHE A 15 -7.02 20.23 0.08
CA PHE A 15 -5.78 20.50 -0.65
C PHE A 15 -6.00 20.32 -2.16
N PRO A 16 -6.81 21.21 -2.79
CA PRO A 16 -7.30 21.02 -4.16
C PRO A 16 -6.20 21.30 -5.20
N LEU A 17 -6.52 21.18 -6.49
CA LEU A 17 -5.57 21.36 -7.59
C LEU A 17 -4.88 22.72 -7.58
N LYS A 18 -5.57 23.77 -7.13
CA LYS A 18 -4.99 25.11 -6.98
C LYS A 18 -3.92 25.16 -5.89
N ALA A 19 -4.19 24.59 -4.71
CA ALA A 19 -3.20 24.50 -3.64
C ALA A 19 -2.04 23.58 -4.03
N THR A 20 -2.33 22.52 -4.78
CA THR A 20 -1.30 21.64 -5.37
C THR A 20 -0.42 22.39 -6.38
N ALA A 21 -0.97 23.34 -7.14
CA ALA A 21 -0.19 24.18 -8.04
C ALA A 21 0.78 25.11 -7.28
N GLU A 22 0.40 25.56 -6.09
CA GLU A 22 1.20 26.46 -5.24
C GLU A 22 2.45 25.80 -4.65
N ILE A 23 2.59 24.47 -4.73
CA ILE A 23 3.80 23.76 -4.28
C ILE A 23 4.76 23.38 -5.42
N ALA A 24 4.42 23.70 -6.69
CA ALA A 24 5.21 23.28 -7.85
C ALA A 24 6.66 23.79 -7.83
N ASP A 25 6.87 25.03 -7.39
CA ASP A 25 8.19 25.62 -7.20
C ASP A 25 9.00 24.91 -6.10
N TYR A 26 8.39 24.62 -4.95
CA TYR A 26 9.04 23.83 -3.89
C TYR A 26 9.43 22.45 -4.38
N LEU A 27 8.57 21.75 -5.13
CA LEU A 27 8.88 20.44 -5.67
C LEU A 27 10.05 20.49 -6.67
N ALA A 28 10.10 21.54 -7.50
CA ALA A 28 11.22 21.75 -8.40
C ALA A 28 12.52 22.02 -7.63
N ASP A 29 12.47 22.84 -6.58
CA ASP A 29 13.60 23.10 -5.70
C ASP A 29 14.01 21.83 -4.96
N LEU A 30 13.08 21.00 -4.47
CA LEU A 30 13.39 19.71 -3.86
C LEU A 30 14.15 18.80 -4.85
N GLY A 31 13.91 18.94 -6.15
CA GLY A 31 14.64 18.25 -7.21
C GLY A 31 13.89 17.09 -7.84
N VAL A 32 12.59 16.92 -7.57
CA VAL A 32 11.80 15.90 -8.26
C VAL A 32 11.59 16.26 -9.73
N SER A 33 11.29 15.25 -10.55
CA SER A 33 10.98 15.47 -11.97
C SER A 33 9.49 15.52 -12.28
N HIS A 34 8.68 14.80 -11.49
CA HIS A 34 7.25 14.68 -11.72
C HIS A 34 6.48 14.76 -10.40
N LEU A 35 5.35 15.46 -10.42
CA LEU A 35 4.31 15.31 -9.42
C LEU A 35 3.50 14.05 -9.75
N TYR A 36 3.23 13.22 -8.75
CA TYR A 36 2.35 12.07 -8.85
C TYR A 36 1.06 12.35 -8.08
N SER A 37 -0.06 12.59 -8.76
CA SER A 37 -1.31 12.95 -8.10
C SER A 37 -2.12 11.71 -7.66
N ALA A 38 -2.90 11.85 -6.60
CA ALA A 38 -4.09 11.02 -6.37
C ALA A 38 -5.08 11.09 -7.55
N PRO A 39 -6.10 10.21 -7.61
CA PRO A 39 -7.10 10.23 -8.68
C PRO A 39 -7.80 11.59 -8.81
N LEU A 40 -7.95 12.07 -10.05
CA LEU A 40 -8.47 13.42 -10.34
C LEU A 40 -9.89 13.43 -10.92
N LEU A 41 -10.41 12.28 -11.34
CA LEU A 41 -11.77 12.16 -11.86
C LEU A 41 -12.80 12.42 -10.75
N THR A 42 -14.04 12.70 -11.14
CA THR A 42 -15.09 13.03 -10.18
C THR A 42 -15.42 11.82 -9.31
N ALA A 43 -15.12 11.94 -8.03
CA ALA A 43 -15.40 10.94 -7.00
C ALA A 43 -16.67 11.28 -6.20
N ALA A 44 -17.10 10.37 -5.33
CA ALA A 44 -18.28 10.58 -4.51
C ALA A 44 -18.14 11.85 -3.63
N PRO A 45 -19.25 12.54 -3.30
CA PRO A 45 -19.20 13.73 -2.47
C PRO A 45 -18.50 13.48 -1.12
N GLY A 46 -17.56 14.35 -0.76
CA GLY A 46 -16.80 14.21 0.49
C GLY A 46 -15.67 13.18 0.43
N SER A 47 -15.36 12.62 -0.75
CA SER A 47 -14.20 11.73 -0.90
C SER A 47 -12.90 12.46 -0.59
N GLU A 48 -12.12 11.88 0.32
CA GLU A 48 -10.79 12.35 0.74
C GLU A 48 -9.65 11.66 -0.04
N HIS A 49 -9.98 10.78 -0.99
CA HIS A 49 -9.01 9.90 -1.67
C HIS A 49 -9.22 9.74 -3.18
N GLY A 50 -10.42 9.93 -3.70
CA GLY A 50 -10.70 9.90 -5.15
C GLY A 50 -10.93 8.53 -5.79
N TYR A 51 -10.63 7.41 -5.10
CA TYR A 51 -10.83 6.04 -5.62
C TYR A 51 -12.30 5.63 -5.88
N ASP A 52 -13.26 6.30 -5.27
CA ASP A 52 -14.70 6.10 -5.42
C ASP A 52 -15.27 6.93 -6.58
N VAL A 53 -14.72 6.74 -7.79
CA VAL A 53 -15.08 7.51 -9.01
C VAL A 53 -16.55 7.33 -9.38
N VAL A 54 -17.30 8.42 -9.47
CA VAL A 54 -18.72 8.42 -9.85
C VAL A 54 -18.95 8.93 -11.28
N ASP A 55 -18.00 9.68 -11.85
CA ASP A 55 -18.09 10.21 -13.22
C ASP A 55 -16.70 10.35 -13.85
N HIS A 56 -16.48 9.55 -14.90
CA HIS A 56 -15.20 9.45 -15.61
C HIS A 56 -15.01 10.53 -16.69
N SER A 57 -16.04 11.31 -16.99
CA SER A 57 -16.03 12.27 -18.11
C SER A 57 -15.35 13.60 -17.77
N ARG A 58 -15.05 13.85 -16.49
CA ARG A 58 -14.56 15.16 -16.04
C ARG A 58 -13.73 15.08 -14.76
N VAL A 59 -12.79 16.01 -14.66
CA VAL A 59 -12.06 16.33 -13.42
C VAL A 59 -13.04 16.73 -12.32
N SER A 60 -12.82 16.22 -11.11
CA SER A 60 -13.64 16.49 -9.94
C SER A 60 -13.85 18.00 -9.70
N PRO A 61 -15.10 18.50 -9.72
CA PRO A 61 -15.39 19.89 -9.35
C PRO A 61 -14.94 20.24 -7.93
N ALA A 62 -14.99 19.27 -7.00
CA ALA A 62 -14.53 19.45 -5.62
C ALA A 62 -13.02 19.71 -5.52
N LEU A 63 -12.24 19.33 -6.55
CA LEU A 63 -10.80 19.59 -6.63
C LEU A 63 -10.47 20.87 -7.43
N GLY A 64 -11.49 21.59 -7.92
CA GLY A 64 -11.35 22.77 -8.79
C GLY A 64 -11.60 22.50 -10.28
N GLY A 65 -11.97 21.27 -10.66
CA GLY A 65 -12.35 20.91 -12.02
C GLY A 65 -11.25 21.15 -13.07
N ALA A 66 -11.67 21.30 -14.33
CA ALA A 66 -10.75 21.49 -15.46
C ALA A 66 -9.90 22.77 -15.34
N GLU A 67 -10.41 23.84 -14.73
CA GLU A 67 -9.66 25.07 -14.48
C GLU A 67 -8.54 24.85 -13.45
N GLY A 68 -8.84 24.11 -12.38
CA GLY A 68 -7.83 23.69 -11.41
C GLY A 68 -6.72 22.86 -12.05
N LEU A 69 -7.08 21.89 -12.91
CA LEU A 69 -6.11 21.07 -13.63
C LEU A 69 -5.26 21.91 -14.59
N SER A 70 -5.86 22.85 -15.31
CA SER A 70 -5.13 23.79 -16.17
C SER A 70 -4.15 24.64 -15.35
N THR A 71 -4.56 25.13 -14.18
CA THR A 71 -3.70 25.91 -13.28
C THR A 71 -2.51 25.08 -12.80
N LEU A 72 -2.75 23.85 -12.36
CA LEU A 72 -1.70 22.90 -11.98
C LEU A 72 -0.74 22.63 -13.15
N HIS A 73 -1.27 22.35 -14.33
CA HIS A 73 -0.45 22.09 -15.51
C HIS A 73 0.47 23.27 -15.85
N GLN A 74 -0.02 24.52 -15.80
CA GLN A 74 0.83 25.69 -16.05
C GLN A 74 1.90 25.88 -14.98
N ALA A 75 1.57 25.64 -13.71
CA ALA A 75 2.54 25.73 -12.62
C ALA A 75 3.65 24.68 -12.77
N LEU A 76 3.29 23.41 -13.02
CA LEU A 76 4.25 22.33 -13.26
C LEU A 76 5.12 22.61 -14.48
N LYS A 77 4.53 23.06 -15.59
CA LYS A 77 5.27 23.43 -16.80
C LYS A 77 6.27 24.56 -16.54
N SER A 78 5.86 25.59 -15.79
CA SER A 78 6.73 26.72 -15.42
C SER A 78 7.90 26.28 -14.53
N ALA A 79 7.68 25.26 -13.70
CA ALA A 79 8.69 24.65 -12.82
C ALA A 79 9.49 23.51 -13.50
N ASN A 80 9.24 23.25 -14.80
CA ASN A 80 9.82 22.14 -15.57
C ASN A 80 9.59 20.76 -14.90
N LEU A 81 8.38 20.54 -14.39
CA LEU A 81 7.90 19.30 -13.81
C LEU A 81 6.86 18.64 -14.73
N GLY A 82 6.87 17.31 -14.76
CA GLY A 82 5.80 16.53 -15.38
C GLY A 82 4.72 16.11 -14.37
N LEU A 83 3.68 15.46 -14.88
CA LEU A 83 2.57 14.91 -14.09
C LEU A 83 2.40 13.41 -14.35
N VAL A 84 2.33 12.64 -13.27
CA VAL A 84 1.87 11.26 -13.24
C VAL A 84 0.48 11.24 -12.59
N VAL A 85 -0.51 10.68 -13.26
CA VAL A 85 -1.89 10.58 -12.72
C VAL A 85 -2.19 9.18 -12.25
N ASP A 86 -2.82 9.06 -11.09
CA ASP A 86 -3.44 7.83 -10.62
C ASP A 86 -4.80 7.61 -11.29
N ILE A 87 -5.08 6.39 -11.74
CA ILE A 87 -6.32 6.03 -12.43
C ILE A 87 -6.91 4.75 -11.86
N VAL A 88 -8.25 4.64 -11.89
CA VAL A 88 -9.02 3.60 -11.19
C VAL A 88 -9.90 2.83 -12.18
N PRO A 89 -9.35 1.87 -12.95
CA PRO A 89 -10.09 1.20 -14.01
C PRO A 89 -10.99 0.05 -13.52
N ASN A 90 -10.77 -0.45 -12.30
CA ASN A 90 -11.42 -1.68 -11.84
C ASN A 90 -12.88 -1.47 -11.40
N HIS A 91 -13.22 -0.30 -10.88
CA HIS A 91 -14.46 -0.08 -10.14
C HIS A 91 -14.92 1.38 -10.17
N ALA A 92 -16.17 1.62 -9.79
CA ALA A 92 -16.77 2.93 -9.63
C ALA A 92 -17.50 3.05 -8.27
N GLY A 93 -17.57 4.26 -7.73
CA GLY A 93 -18.29 4.60 -6.51
C GLY A 93 -19.80 4.50 -6.68
N VAL A 94 -20.47 3.75 -5.79
CA VAL A 94 -21.92 3.52 -5.80
C VAL A 94 -22.60 3.77 -4.44
N ALA A 95 -21.84 4.23 -3.43
CA ALA A 95 -22.35 4.57 -2.09
C ALA A 95 -23.49 5.60 -2.12
N VAL A 96 -23.39 6.57 -3.03
CA VAL A 96 -24.35 7.66 -3.22
C VAL A 96 -24.91 7.59 -4.66
N PRO A 97 -25.89 6.72 -4.94
CA PRO A 97 -26.26 6.35 -6.31
C PRO A 97 -26.58 7.52 -7.24
N HIS A 98 -27.30 8.53 -6.75
CA HIS A 98 -27.72 9.69 -7.55
C HIS A 98 -26.58 10.58 -8.04
N THR A 99 -25.36 10.38 -7.54
CA THR A 99 -24.15 11.10 -7.98
C THR A 99 -23.38 10.36 -9.06
N ASN A 100 -23.70 9.08 -9.29
CA ASN A 100 -23.13 8.25 -10.34
C ASN A 100 -24.18 8.05 -11.45
N PRO A 101 -24.11 8.81 -12.57
CA PRO A 101 -25.15 8.78 -13.60
C PRO A 101 -25.36 7.39 -14.22
N SER A 102 -24.27 6.64 -14.47
CA SER A 102 -24.38 5.31 -15.06
C SER A 102 -24.97 4.30 -14.08
N TRP A 103 -24.61 4.37 -12.79
CA TRP A 103 -25.21 3.48 -11.78
C TRP A 103 -26.68 3.82 -11.53
N TRP A 104 -27.02 5.10 -11.43
CA TRP A 104 -28.40 5.57 -11.28
C TRP A 104 -29.28 5.08 -12.44
N ASP A 105 -28.79 5.15 -13.67
CA ASP A 105 -29.52 4.66 -14.83
C ASP A 105 -29.72 3.14 -14.79
N VAL A 106 -28.70 2.37 -14.38
CA VAL A 106 -28.81 0.92 -14.16
C VAL A 106 -29.84 0.58 -13.09
N LEU A 107 -29.90 1.32 -11.98
CA LEU A 107 -30.92 1.13 -10.96
C LEU A 107 -32.34 1.46 -11.47
N ARG A 108 -32.48 2.45 -12.36
CA ARG A 108 -33.77 2.89 -12.92
C ARG A 108 -34.30 1.98 -14.02
N ASN A 109 -33.43 1.51 -14.92
CA ASN A 109 -33.81 0.80 -16.15
C ASN A 109 -33.42 -0.69 -16.14
N GLY A 110 -32.66 -1.13 -15.13
CA GLY A 110 -32.23 -2.52 -14.99
C GLY A 110 -31.41 -2.99 -16.19
N ARG A 111 -31.76 -4.17 -16.72
CA ARG A 111 -31.08 -4.80 -17.87
C ARG A 111 -31.20 -4.00 -19.17
N GLU A 112 -32.19 -3.11 -19.27
CA GLU A 112 -32.44 -2.28 -20.46
C GLU A 112 -31.63 -0.97 -20.44
N SER A 113 -30.89 -0.68 -19.35
CA SER A 113 -29.96 0.45 -19.29
C SER A 113 -28.84 0.29 -20.32
N GLU A 114 -28.47 1.37 -21.01
CA GLU A 114 -27.28 1.38 -21.88
C GLU A 114 -25.98 1.11 -21.09
N PHE A 115 -26.01 1.38 -19.78
CA PHE A 115 -24.90 1.15 -18.86
C PHE A 115 -24.96 -0.21 -18.15
N ALA A 116 -25.97 -1.05 -18.41
CA ALA A 116 -26.07 -2.38 -17.79
C ALA A 116 -24.82 -3.24 -18.05
N GLY A 117 -24.17 -3.04 -19.22
CA GLY A 117 -22.92 -3.70 -19.59
C GLY A 117 -21.66 -3.13 -18.93
N TYR A 118 -21.72 -1.94 -18.32
CA TYR A 118 -20.56 -1.32 -17.67
C TYR A 118 -20.16 -2.06 -16.39
N TYR A 119 -21.14 -2.61 -15.68
CA TYR A 119 -20.94 -3.24 -14.38
C TYR A 119 -21.02 -4.77 -14.47
N ASP A 120 -20.25 -5.45 -13.63
CA ASP A 120 -20.24 -6.92 -13.57
C ASP A 120 -21.33 -7.47 -12.63
N ILE A 121 -22.58 -7.43 -13.10
CA ILE A 121 -23.79 -7.86 -12.39
C ILE A 121 -24.18 -9.29 -12.80
N ASP A 122 -24.44 -10.14 -11.81
CA ASP A 122 -25.04 -11.47 -11.94
C ASP A 122 -26.56 -11.35 -12.02
N TRP A 123 -27.03 -10.94 -13.19
CA TRP A 123 -28.45 -10.68 -13.46
C TRP A 123 -29.34 -11.93 -13.32
N GLU A 124 -28.79 -13.14 -13.42
CA GLU A 124 -29.55 -14.39 -13.24
C GLU A 124 -30.05 -14.56 -11.80
N ARG A 125 -29.51 -13.78 -10.86
CA ARG A 125 -29.99 -13.71 -9.47
C ARG A 125 -31.14 -12.74 -9.24
N GLY A 126 -31.69 -12.16 -10.32
CA GLY A 126 -32.82 -11.24 -10.25
C GLY A 126 -32.37 -9.79 -10.05
N ARG A 127 -33.00 -9.11 -9.10
CA ARG A 127 -32.78 -7.68 -8.81
C ARG A 127 -31.39 -7.42 -8.25
N ILE A 128 -30.87 -6.21 -8.46
CA ILE A 128 -29.60 -5.78 -7.86
C ILE A 128 -29.79 -5.66 -6.35
N LEU A 129 -29.03 -6.40 -5.55
CA LEU A 129 -29.13 -6.34 -4.09
C LEU A 129 -28.24 -5.21 -3.55
N LEU A 130 -28.84 -4.24 -2.86
CA LEU A 130 -28.15 -3.09 -2.25
C LEU A 130 -28.16 -3.22 -0.72
N PRO A 131 -27.05 -3.65 -0.09
CA PRO A 131 -26.95 -3.91 1.35
C PRO A 131 -26.83 -2.61 2.15
N VAL A 132 -27.93 -1.87 2.28
CA VAL A 132 -27.95 -0.49 2.79
C VAL A 132 -28.89 -0.25 3.97
N LEU A 133 -29.77 -1.21 4.26
CA LEU A 133 -30.74 -1.14 5.35
C LEU A 133 -30.09 -1.53 6.68
N ALA A 134 -30.57 -0.95 7.77
CA ALA A 134 -30.18 -1.31 9.13
C ALA A 134 -30.47 -2.79 9.45
N ASP A 135 -29.77 -3.32 10.46
CA ASP A 135 -30.03 -4.67 10.97
C ASP A 135 -31.26 -4.72 11.88
N SER A 136 -32.44 -4.54 11.29
CA SER A 136 -33.74 -4.53 11.96
C SER A 136 -34.82 -5.12 11.06
N PRO A 137 -35.76 -5.94 11.60
CA PRO A 137 -36.85 -6.52 10.82
C PRO A 137 -37.78 -5.47 10.20
N ASP A 138 -37.87 -4.28 10.81
CA ASP A 138 -38.78 -3.21 10.41
C ASP A 138 -38.08 -2.13 9.57
N ALA A 139 -36.83 -2.35 9.12
CA ALA A 139 -36.03 -1.34 8.42
C ALA A 139 -36.69 -0.81 7.13
N LEU A 140 -37.55 -1.60 6.47
CA LEU A 140 -38.29 -1.15 5.28
C LEU A 140 -39.40 -0.15 5.60
N ASP A 141 -39.83 -0.03 6.86
CA ASP A 141 -40.92 0.87 7.25
C ASP A 141 -40.47 2.34 7.27
N ASP A 142 -39.16 2.58 7.28
CA ASP A 142 -38.55 3.90 7.11
C ASP A 142 -38.46 4.36 5.64
N LEU A 143 -38.88 3.51 4.68
CA LEU A 143 -38.91 3.89 3.27
C LEU A 143 -39.99 4.93 2.97
N ARG A 144 -39.64 5.89 2.12
CA ARG A 144 -40.54 6.95 1.67
C ARG A 144 -40.43 7.18 0.18
N VAL A 145 -41.52 7.59 -0.45
CA VAL A 145 -41.52 8.13 -1.81
C VAL A 145 -41.55 9.64 -1.69
N GLU A 146 -40.53 10.31 -2.22
CA GLU A 146 -40.37 11.76 -2.14
C GLU A 146 -39.73 12.26 -3.43
N ASP A 147 -40.34 13.27 -4.05
CA ASP A 147 -39.88 13.88 -5.31
C ASP A 147 -39.66 12.89 -6.47
N GLY A 148 -40.46 11.81 -6.53
CA GLY A 148 -40.34 10.78 -7.57
C GLY A 148 -39.18 9.81 -7.35
N GLU A 149 -38.60 9.79 -6.15
CA GLU A 149 -37.53 8.88 -5.75
C GLU A 149 -37.93 8.05 -4.54
N LEU A 150 -37.29 6.89 -4.40
CA LEU A 150 -37.38 6.08 -3.19
C LEU A 150 -36.27 6.51 -2.23
N ARG A 151 -36.64 6.75 -0.97
CA ARG A 151 -35.71 7.23 0.08
C ARG A 151 -35.67 6.29 1.27
N TYR A 152 -34.46 6.06 1.76
CA TYR A 152 -34.17 5.43 3.05
C TYR A 152 -33.32 6.39 3.87
N PHE A 153 -33.95 7.13 4.78
CA PHE A 153 -33.36 8.32 5.40
C PHE A 153 -32.84 9.32 4.34
N ASP A 154 -31.54 9.61 4.35
CA ASP A 154 -30.85 10.49 3.41
C ASP A 154 -30.46 9.79 2.09
N LYS A 155 -30.51 8.46 2.04
CA LYS A 155 -30.16 7.68 0.84
C LYS A 155 -31.29 7.76 -0.19
N ARG A 156 -30.93 8.02 -1.45
CA ARG A 156 -31.85 8.25 -2.57
C ARG A 156 -31.64 7.19 -3.65
N TYR A 157 -32.73 6.69 -4.21
CA TYR A 157 -32.75 5.68 -5.27
C TYR A 157 -33.82 6.03 -6.33
N PRO A 158 -33.60 5.69 -7.62
CA PRO A 158 -34.56 6.00 -8.66
C PRO A 158 -35.79 5.12 -8.55
N ILE A 159 -36.93 5.62 -9.02
CA ILE A 159 -38.13 4.82 -9.28
C ILE A 159 -38.18 4.52 -10.78
N ALA A 160 -38.32 3.25 -11.15
CA ALA A 160 -38.46 2.81 -12.52
C ALA A 160 -39.75 3.37 -13.15
N ASP A 161 -39.72 3.65 -14.45
CA ASP A 161 -40.83 4.28 -15.15
C ASP A 161 -42.12 3.46 -15.03
N GLY A 162 -43.22 4.11 -14.63
CA GLY A 162 -44.52 3.46 -14.45
C GLY A 162 -44.67 2.63 -13.16
N THR A 163 -43.70 2.66 -12.22
CA THR A 163 -43.74 1.84 -10.99
C THR A 163 -44.00 2.61 -9.69
N GLY A 164 -44.17 3.93 -9.75
CA GLY A 164 -44.20 4.82 -8.57
C GLY A 164 -45.51 4.92 -7.78
N GLU A 165 -46.57 4.18 -8.14
CA GLU A 165 -47.85 4.23 -7.43
C GLU A 165 -47.92 3.25 -6.25
N GLY A 166 -48.48 3.69 -5.11
CA GLY A 166 -48.71 2.86 -3.92
C GLY A 166 -47.89 3.28 -2.71
N THR A 167 -47.80 2.40 -1.72
CA THR A 167 -46.93 2.58 -0.55
C THR A 167 -45.45 2.46 -0.95
N ALA A 168 -44.54 3.03 -0.16
CA ALA A 168 -43.10 2.96 -0.45
C ALA A 168 -42.57 1.53 -0.56
N ARG A 169 -43.14 0.59 0.21
CA ARG A 169 -42.80 -0.84 0.13
C ARG A 169 -43.30 -1.47 -1.17
N GLU A 170 -44.54 -1.20 -1.58
CA GLU A 170 -45.06 -1.68 -2.88
C GLU A 170 -44.30 -1.10 -4.07
N VAL A 171 -43.83 0.16 -3.96
CA VAL A 171 -42.96 0.77 -4.96
C VAL A 171 -41.61 0.04 -4.98
N HIS A 172 -40.95 -0.14 -3.83
CA HIS A 172 -39.69 -0.88 -3.70
C HIS A 172 -39.75 -2.29 -4.31
N ASP A 173 -40.85 -3.02 -4.10
CA ASP A 173 -41.05 -4.38 -4.62
C ASP A 173 -41.03 -4.46 -6.16
N ARG A 174 -41.25 -3.35 -6.86
CA ARG A 174 -41.29 -3.28 -8.34
C ARG A 174 -39.99 -2.77 -8.97
N GLN A 175 -39.00 -2.37 -8.17
CA GLN A 175 -37.77 -1.80 -8.70
C GLN A 175 -36.83 -2.87 -9.28
N HIS A 176 -35.87 -2.46 -10.09
CA HIS A 176 -34.81 -3.34 -10.60
C HIS A 176 -33.75 -3.67 -9.55
N TYR A 177 -33.81 -3.00 -8.40
CA TYR A 177 -32.97 -3.23 -7.22
C TYR A 177 -33.83 -3.63 -6.03
N GLU A 178 -33.18 -4.25 -5.05
CA GLU A 178 -33.74 -4.59 -3.75
C GLU A 178 -32.81 -4.02 -2.68
N LEU A 179 -33.30 -3.03 -1.93
CA LEU A 179 -32.67 -2.61 -0.68
C LEU A 179 -32.76 -3.75 0.34
N VAL A 180 -31.61 -4.18 0.86
CA VAL A 180 -31.50 -5.29 1.81
C VAL A 180 -30.71 -4.89 3.05
N ASN A 181 -30.86 -5.65 4.12
CA ASN A 181 -30.06 -5.52 5.34
C ASN A 181 -28.57 -5.59 5.00
N TRP A 182 -27.78 -4.68 5.55
CA TRP A 182 -26.35 -4.57 5.26
C TRP A 182 -25.58 -5.87 5.51
N THR A 183 -26.01 -6.70 6.47
CA THR A 183 -25.41 -8.01 6.80
C THR A 183 -25.56 -9.05 5.68
N ARG A 184 -26.52 -8.88 4.76
CA ARG A 184 -26.70 -9.75 3.59
C ARG A 184 -25.64 -9.50 2.50
N GLY A 185 -24.88 -8.41 2.58
CA GLY A 185 -23.90 -8.03 1.56
C GLY A 185 -22.81 -9.08 1.34
N ASP A 186 -22.30 -9.68 2.41
CA ASP A 186 -21.19 -10.65 2.33
C ASP A 186 -21.58 -11.97 1.67
N THR A 187 -22.85 -12.37 1.75
CA THR A 187 -23.35 -13.69 1.30
C THR A 187 -24.21 -13.62 0.06
N GLU A 188 -24.92 -12.51 -0.16
CA GLU A 188 -25.97 -12.46 -1.17
C GLU A 188 -25.74 -11.47 -2.29
N ILE A 189 -24.79 -10.54 -2.20
CA ILE A 189 -24.61 -9.52 -3.23
C ILE A 189 -24.41 -10.14 -4.63
N ASN A 190 -24.94 -9.48 -5.65
CA ASN A 190 -24.97 -10.02 -7.02
C ASN A 190 -24.26 -9.10 -8.03
N TYR A 191 -23.40 -8.21 -7.59
CA TYR A 191 -22.45 -7.52 -8.45
C TYR A 191 -21.03 -7.69 -7.91
N ARG A 192 -20.03 -7.72 -8.80
CA ARG A 192 -18.62 -7.77 -8.39
C ARG A 192 -18.26 -6.48 -7.67
N ARG A 193 -17.50 -6.57 -6.58
CA ARG A 193 -17.01 -5.43 -5.80
C ARG A 193 -15.48 -5.28 -5.90
N PHE A 194 -14.97 -4.14 -5.44
CA PHE A 194 -13.57 -4.03 -5.02
C PHE A 194 -13.43 -4.63 -3.61
N PHE A 195 -12.66 -5.72 -3.50
CA PHE A 195 -12.59 -6.54 -2.28
C PHE A 195 -13.98 -6.87 -1.73
N ALA A 196 -14.28 -6.45 -0.50
CA ALA A 196 -15.58 -6.62 0.16
C ALA A 196 -16.38 -5.31 0.27
N ILE A 197 -15.89 -4.22 -0.35
CA ILE A 197 -16.48 -2.89 -0.21
C ILE A 197 -17.71 -2.79 -1.11
N THR A 198 -18.90 -2.84 -0.50
CA THR A 198 -20.20 -2.79 -1.21
C THR A 198 -20.39 -1.50 -2.01
N ASP A 199 -19.72 -0.45 -1.58
CA ASP A 199 -19.80 0.90 -2.12
C ASP A 199 -18.97 1.09 -3.41
N LEU A 200 -18.24 0.06 -3.86
CA LEU A 200 -17.39 0.10 -5.06
C LEU A 200 -17.78 -1.04 -6.01
N ALA A 201 -18.54 -0.72 -7.06
CA ALA A 201 -19.01 -1.70 -8.04
C ALA A 201 -17.99 -1.91 -9.17
N GLY A 202 -17.69 -3.17 -9.49
CA GLY A 202 -16.69 -3.56 -10.47
C GLY A 202 -17.11 -3.25 -11.91
N LEU A 203 -16.24 -2.53 -12.62
CA LEU A 203 -16.39 -2.16 -14.04
C LEU A 203 -15.86 -3.25 -14.98
N ARG A 204 -16.50 -3.43 -16.13
CA ARG A 204 -16.12 -4.39 -17.17
C ARG A 204 -15.19 -3.79 -18.21
N VAL A 205 -14.06 -3.23 -17.77
CA VAL A 205 -13.08 -2.53 -18.62
C VAL A 205 -12.41 -3.43 -19.67
N GLU A 206 -12.58 -4.76 -19.60
CA GLU A 206 -12.25 -5.66 -20.70
C GLU A 206 -13.01 -5.31 -22.00
N ASP A 207 -14.23 -4.78 -21.85
CA ASP A 207 -15.06 -4.31 -22.95
C ASP A 207 -14.45 -3.04 -23.54
N PRO A 208 -14.17 -2.99 -24.86
CA PRO A 208 -13.61 -1.81 -25.51
C PRO A 208 -14.42 -0.53 -25.30
N ASP A 209 -15.76 -0.61 -25.25
CA ASP A 209 -16.62 0.58 -25.12
C ASP A 209 -16.58 1.12 -23.69
N VAL A 210 -16.54 0.23 -22.69
CA VAL A 210 -16.35 0.62 -21.27
C VAL A 210 -14.96 1.23 -21.06
N PHE A 211 -13.91 0.64 -21.65
CA PHE A 211 -12.58 1.25 -21.62
C PHE A 211 -12.58 2.63 -22.26
N ALA A 212 -13.14 2.78 -23.46
CA ALA A 212 -13.18 4.05 -24.17
C ALA A 212 -13.90 5.13 -23.34
N ALA A 213 -15.05 4.81 -22.75
CA ALA A 213 -15.82 5.75 -21.95
C ALA A 213 -15.12 6.15 -20.64
N THR A 214 -14.49 5.19 -19.95
CA THR A 214 -13.83 5.42 -18.66
C THR A 214 -12.45 6.05 -18.77
N HIS A 215 -11.81 5.95 -19.95
CA HIS A 215 -10.45 6.46 -20.18
C HIS A 215 -10.40 7.70 -21.07
N ALA A 216 -11.52 8.15 -21.67
CA ALA A 216 -11.53 9.28 -22.60
C ALA A 216 -10.85 10.54 -22.02
N GLU A 217 -11.19 10.93 -20.79
CA GLU A 217 -10.63 12.12 -20.15
C GLU A 217 -9.16 11.93 -19.74
N ILE A 218 -8.80 10.73 -19.26
CA ILE A 218 -7.41 10.35 -18.93
C ILE A 218 -6.51 10.43 -20.18
N LEU A 219 -6.97 9.85 -21.28
CA LEU A 219 -6.24 9.84 -22.56
C LEU A 219 -6.18 11.24 -23.17
N ARG A 220 -7.22 12.08 -22.98
CA ARG A 220 -7.16 13.49 -23.33
C ARG A 220 -6.01 14.20 -22.61
N TRP A 221 -5.84 13.99 -21.31
CA TRP A 221 -4.71 14.57 -20.55
C TRP A 221 -3.35 14.13 -21.11
N TYR A 222 -3.21 12.87 -21.51
CA TYR A 222 -2.00 12.39 -22.17
C TYR A 222 -1.79 13.05 -23.54
N HIS A 223 -2.79 13.04 -24.41
CA HIS A 223 -2.67 13.58 -25.78
C HIS A 223 -2.43 15.09 -25.82
N GLU A 224 -2.97 15.84 -24.87
CA GLU A 224 -2.72 17.28 -24.72
C GLU A 224 -1.38 17.59 -24.03
N GLY A 225 -0.63 16.56 -23.62
CA GLY A 225 0.65 16.72 -22.92
C GLY A 225 0.50 17.25 -21.50
N ILE A 226 -0.67 17.09 -20.88
CA ILE A 226 -0.91 17.43 -19.47
C ILE A 226 -0.25 16.39 -18.56
N ALA A 227 -0.46 15.10 -18.85
CA ALA A 227 0.12 13.98 -18.11
C ALA A 227 1.14 13.19 -18.95
N GLN A 228 2.25 12.79 -18.35
CA GLN A 228 3.31 12.00 -18.99
C GLN A 228 3.47 10.60 -18.39
N GLY A 229 2.91 10.37 -17.21
CA GLY A 229 2.83 9.04 -16.61
C GLY A 229 1.44 8.70 -16.10
N ILE A 230 1.20 7.39 -15.98
CA ILE A 230 -0.06 6.82 -15.53
C ILE A 230 0.28 5.75 -14.49
N ARG A 231 -0.22 5.90 -13.27
CA ARG A 231 -0.25 4.83 -12.27
C ARG A 231 -1.61 4.17 -12.31
N VAL A 232 -1.63 2.85 -12.48
CA VAL A 232 -2.87 2.07 -12.55
C VAL A 232 -3.15 1.41 -11.21
N ASP A 233 -4.28 1.77 -10.62
CA ASP A 233 -4.83 1.17 -9.41
C ASP A 233 -5.34 -0.26 -9.65
N HIS A 234 -5.03 -1.16 -8.72
CA HIS A 234 -5.63 -2.49 -8.62
C HIS A 234 -5.84 -3.27 -9.94
N PRO A 235 -4.82 -3.44 -10.79
CA PRO A 235 -4.91 -4.25 -12.01
C PRO A 235 -5.28 -5.71 -11.74
N ASP A 236 -5.00 -6.22 -10.54
CA ASP A 236 -5.33 -7.58 -10.13
C ASP A 236 -6.82 -7.81 -9.87
N GLY A 237 -7.65 -6.77 -9.90
CA GLY A 237 -9.11 -6.91 -9.97
C GLY A 237 -9.65 -7.08 -11.39
N LEU A 238 -8.84 -6.77 -12.40
CA LEU A 238 -9.29 -6.77 -13.80
C LEU A 238 -9.49 -8.19 -14.33
N ARG A 239 -10.44 -8.32 -15.27
CA ARG A 239 -10.72 -9.59 -15.91
C ARG A 239 -9.55 -10.06 -16.78
N ASN A 240 -9.00 -9.16 -17.61
CA ASN A 240 -7.84 -9.40 -18.46
C ASN A 240 -6.86 -8.22 -18.41
N PRO A 241 -5.99 -8.16 -17.39
CA PRO A 241 -5.04 -7.05 -17.23
C PRO A 241 -4.03 -6.97 -18.38
N GLY A 242 -3.61 -8.10 -18.97
CA GLY A 242 -2.68 -8.09 -20.10
C GLY A 242 -3.24 -7.33 -21.30
N GLU A 243 -4.49 -7.62 -21.69
CA GLU A 243 -5.16 -6.90 -22.77
C GLU A 243 -5.45 -5.43 -22.40
N TYR A 244 -5.83 -5.16 -21.15
CA TYR A 244 -5.98 -3.80 -20.66
C TYR A 244 -4.69 -2.98 -20.85
N PHE A 245 -3.54 -3.51 -20.46
CA PHE A 245 -2.26 -2.82 -20.61
C PHE A 245 -1.79 -2.71 -22.06
N ASN A 246 -2.09 -3.69 -22.92
CA ASN A 246 -1.87 -3.56 -24.35
C ASN A 246 -2.68 -2.40 -24.93
N ARG A 247 -3.97 -2.31 -24.57
CA ARG A 247 -4.86 -1.23 -25.02
C ARG A 247 -4.40 0.13 -24.50
N LEU A 248 -4.03 0.22 -23.22
CA LEU A 248 -3.52 1.44 -22.60
C LEU A 248 -2.18 1.87 -23.24
N ARG A 249 -1.24 0.95 -23.46
CA ARG A 249 0.02 1.24 -24.17
C ARG A 249 -0.23 1.71 -25.60
N ASN A 250 -1.16 1.09 -26.33
CA ASN A 250 -1.48 1.51 -27.69
C ASN A 250 -2.08 2.92 -27.74
N ALA A 251 -2.91 3.28 -26.75
CA ALA A 251 -3.50 4.60 -26.63
C ALA A 251 -2.50 5.66 -26.10
N ALA A 252 -1.53 5.25 -25.28
CA ALA A 252 -0.49 6.10 -24.72
C ALA A 252 0.93 5.52 -24.89
N PRO A 253 1.48 5.49 -26.13
CA PRO A 253 2.72 4.79 -26.46
C PRO A 253 3.94 5.20 -25.63
N ASP A 254 4.07 6.48 -25.33
CA ASP A 254 5.24 7.05 -24.65
C ASP A 254 5.02 7.32 -23.15
N ALA A 255 3.82 7.02 -22.63
CA ALA A 255 3.54 7.23 -21.22
C ALA A 255 4.41 6.32 -20.34
N TRP A 256 4.91 6.87 -19.23
CA TRP A 256 5.50 6.03 -18.18
C TRP A 256 4.36 5.40 -17.38
N ILE A 257 4.13 4.09 -17.56
CA ILE A 257 3.02 3.36 -16.96
C ILE A 257 3.57 2.49 -15.82
N VAL A 258 3.10 2.69 -14.61
CA VAL A 258 3.39 1.81 -13.47
C VAL A 258 2.12 1.24 -12.88
N VAL A 259 2.22 0.11 -12.20
CA VAL A 259 1.06 -0.64 -11.74
C VAL A 259 1.14 -0.92 -10.25
N GLU A 260 0.02 -0.74 -9.54
CA GLU A 260 -0.09 -1.20 -8.17
C GLU A 260 -0.28 -2.72 -8.16
N LYS A 261 0.82 -3.46 -8.23
CA LYS A 261 0.80 -4.93 -8.20
C LYS A 261 1.71 -5.41 -7.09
N ILE A 262 1.15 -6.21 -6.19
CA ILE A 262 1.89 -6.81 -5.09
C ILE A 262 2.56 -8.09 -5.58
N LEU A 263 3.87 -8.20 -5.40
CA LEU A 263 4.65 -9.37 -5.74
C LEU A 263 4.94 -10.16 -4.46
N GLU A 264 4.51 -11.42 -4.42
CA GLU A 264 4.93 -12.33 -3.35
C GLU A 264 6.40 -12.75 -3.53
N PRO A 265 7.10 -13.22 -2.49
CA PRO A 265 8.48 -13.68 -2.60
C PRO A 265 8.68 -14.70 -3.73
N GLY A 266 9.61 -14.40 -4.64
CA GLY A 266 9.91 -15.24 -5.81
C GLY A 266 8.86 -15.20 -6.93
N GLU A 267 7.86 -14.31 -6.82
CA GLU A 267 6.97 -13.98 -7.93
C GLU A 267 7.67 -13.03 -8.91
N GLN A 268 7.49 -13.28 -10.21
CA GLN A 268 7.95 -12.37 -11.26
C GLN A 268 6.78 -11.60 -11.81
N MET A 269 7.03 -10.33 -12.13
CA MET A 269 6.06 -9.48 -12.80
C MET A 269 5.70 -10.06 -14.18
N PRO A 270 4.41 -10.21 -14.52
CA PRO A 270 3.99 -10.51 -15.89
C PRO A 270 4.63 -9.57 -16.93
N ALA A 271 4.88 -10.08 -18.13
CA ALA A 271 5.47 -9.32 -19.24
C ALA A 271 4.46 -8.33 -19.88
N TRP A 272 3.87 -7.46 -19.06
CA TRP A 272 3.00 -6.37 -19.48
C TRP A 272 3.83 -5.21 -20.05
N PRO A 273 3.29 -4.41 -20.98
CA PRO A 273 3.98 -3.26 -21.56
C PRO A 273 3.98 -2.04 -20.61
N VAL A 274 4.48 -2.23 -19.41
CA VAL A 274 4.56 -1.25 -18.31
C VAL A 274 6.01 -1.08 -17.87
N ALA A 275 6.30 -0.01 -17.14
CA ALA A 275 7.62 0.27 -16.59
C ALA A 275 7.92 -0.54 -15.32
N GLY A 276 6.90 -1.05 -14.63
CA GLY A 276 7.02 -1.90 -13.45
C GLY A 276 5.92 -1.64 -12.42
N THR A 277 6.23 -1.93 -11.15
CA THR A 277 5.33 -1.78 -10.01
C THR A 277 5.36 -0.36 -9.44
N THR A 278 4.57 -0.10 -8.39
CA THR A 278 4.68 1.08 -7.51
C THR A 278 5.73 0.92 -6.39
N GLY A 279 6.52 -0.16 -6.39
CA GLY A 279 7.72 -0.27 -5.56
C GLY A 279 7.59 -0.90 -4.18
N TYR A 280 6.50 -1.59 -3.85
CA TYR A 280 6.38 -2.37 -2.60
C TYR A 280 7.42 -3.49 -2.51
N ASP A 281 7.77 -4.10 -3.65
CA ASP A 281 8.86 -5.06 -3.78
C ASP A 281 10.22 -4.41 -3.40
N ALA A 282 10.46 -3.15 -3.78
CA ALA A 282 11.64 -2.41 -3.32
C ALA A 282 11.63 -2.21 -1.81
N MET A 283 10.48 -1.82 -1.29
CA MET A 283 10.27 -1.50 0.12
C MET A 283 10.56 -2.71 1.01
N ALA A 284 10.12 -3.90 0.60
CA ALA A 284 10.34 -5.14 1.35
C ALA A 284 11.83 -5.43 1.56
N GLU A 285 12.64 -5.31 0.50
CA GLU A 285 14.08 -5.57 0.53
C GLU A 285 14.86 -4.45 1.24
N VAL A 286 14.54 -3.19 0.93
CA VAL A 286 15.19 -2.03 1.59
C VAL A 286 14.90 -2.04 3.09
N ASN A 287 13.66 -2.26 3.54
CA ASN A 287 13.39 -2.34 4.97
C ASN A 287 14.08 -3.55 5.62
N GLY A 288 14.23 -4.65 4.88
CA GLY A 288 14.75 -5.91 5.40
C GLY A 288 16.24 -5.88 5.69
N VAL A 289 17.02 -5.17 4.87
CA VAL A 289 18.49 -5.15 5.01
C VAL A 289 18.95 -4.44 6.29
N PHE A 290 18.09 -3.60 6.88
CA PHE A 290 18.36 -2.91 8.16
C PHE A 290 17.87 -3.67 9.40
N VAL A 291 17.28 -4.85 9.23
CA VAL A 291 16.95 -5.75 10.34
C VAL A 291 18.13 -6.68 10.60
N ASP A 292 18.43 -6.97 11.88
CA ASP A 292 19.43 -7.97 12.26
C ASP A 292 18.83 -9.39 12.22
N PRO A 293 19.13 -10.21 11.19
CA PRO A 293 18.58 -11.56 11.10
C PRO A 293 19.08 -12.49 12.21
N GLY A 294 20.19 -12.16 12.88
CA GLY A 294 20.76 -12.96 13.95
C GLY A 294 19.92 -12.99 15.24
N THR A 295 18.84 -12.21 15.30
CA THR A 295 18.01 -12.04 16.50
C THR A 295 16.60 -12.59 16.41
N GLU A 296 16.23 -13.24 15.29
CA GLU A 296 14.90 -13.82 15.07
C GLU A 296 14.42 -14.68 16.26
N ALA A 297 15.30 -15.54 16.78
CA ALA A 297 14.97 -16.46 17.88
C ALA A 297 14.54 -15.74 19.17
N PHE A 298 14.99 -14.51 19.41
CA PHE A 298 14.53 -13.72 20.56
C PHE A 298 13.06 -13.32 20.41
N PHE A 299 12.65 -12.91 19.21
CA PHE A 299 11.27 -12.51 18.93
C PHE A 299 10.33 -13.71 18.91
N ASP A 300 10.76 -14.85 18.37
CA ASP A 300 9.99 -16.10 18.44
C ASP A 300 9.78 -16.54 19.90
N THR A 301 10.81 -16.43 20.73
CA THR A 301 10.73 -16.77 22.16
C THR A 301 9.81 -15.83 22.91
N LEU A 302 9.88 -14.52 22.63
CA LEU A 302 9.00 -13.52 23.24
C LEU A 302 7.55 -13.73 22.81
N ASP A 303 7.28 -13.95 21.52
CA ASP A 303 5.94 -14.20 21.01
C ASP A 303 5.35 -15.46 21.65
N HIS A 304 6.10 -16.56 21.68
CA HIS A 304 5.67 -17.79 22.36
C HIS A 304 5.36 -17.57 23.85
N TYR A 305 6.19 -16.76 24.54
CA TYR A 305 5.97 -16.42 25.94
C TYR A 305 4.67 -15.64 26.16
N LEU A 306 4.33 -14.71 25.25
CA LEU A 306 3.15 -13.86 25.35
C LEU A 306 1.86 -14.59 24.95
N THR A 307 1.91 -15.41 23.89
CA THR A 307 0.73 -16.06 23.32
C THR A 307 0.45 -17.44 23.92
N GLY A 308 1.45 -18.07 24.54
CA GLY A 308 1.33 -19.40 25.15
C GLY A 308 1.26 -20.55 24.12
N GLY A 309 1.46 -20.27 22.83
CA GLY A 309 1.42 -21.25 21.76
C GLY A 309 2.34 -20.87 20.60
N THR A 310 2.38 -21.69 19.56
CA THR A 310 3.03 -21.37 18.28
C THR A 310 2.06 -21.69 17.15
N THR A 311 1.87 -20.73 16.24
CA THR A 311 1.19 -20.94 14.96
C THR A 311 2.20 -20.62 13.86
N SER A 312 2.24 -21.41 12.79
CA SER A 312 3.10 -21.07 11.65
C SER A 312 2.49 -19.91 10.85
N TRP A 313 3.32 -19.09 10.22
CA TRP A 313 2.84 -18.04 9.31
C TRP A 313 1.94 -18.63 8.22
N GLN A 314 2.34 -19.78 7.67
CA GLN A 314 1.62 -20.48 6.62
C GLN A 314 0.21 -20.93 7.06
N ASP A 315 0.07 -21.43 8.28
CA ASP A 315 -1.23 -21.84 8.81
C ASP A 315 -2.12 -20.64 9.17
N LEU A 316 -1.53 -19.57 9.71
CA LEU A 316 -2.24 -18.33 9.97
C LEU A 316 -2.79 -17.71 8.67
N VAL A 317 -1.95 -17.60 7.65
CA VAL A 317 -2.32 -17.10 6.31
C VAL A 317 -3.39 -17.97 5.68
N HIS A 318 -3.21 -19.30 5.70
CA HIS A 318 -4.20 -20.23 5.17
C HIS A 318 -5.56 -20.05 5.85
N GLN A 319 -5.59 -20.03 7.19
CA GLN A 319 -6.84 -19.89 7.94
C GLN A 319 -7.51 -18.54 7.69
N ALA A 320 -6.75 -17.45 7.71
CA ALA A 320 -7.27 -16.11 7.47
C ALA A 320 -7.85 -15.96 6.05
N LYS A 321 -7.14 -16.46 5.03
CA LYS A 321 -7.63 -16.48 3.65
C LYS A 321 -8.87 -17.37 3.49
N HIS A 322 -8.91 -18.53 4.12
CA HIS A 322 -10.07 -19.41 4.10
C HIS A 322 -11.29 -18.74 4.76
N ASP A 323 -11.10 -18.08 5.91
CA ASP A 323 -12.16 -17.32 6.58
C ASP A 323 -12.69 -16.18 5.70
N VAL A 324 -11.81 -15.42 5.06
CA VAL A 324 -12.21 -14.38 4.10
C VAL A 324 -12.99 -14.96 2.93
N ALA A 325 -12.47 -16.03 2.30
CA ALA A 325 -13.11 -16.65 1.14
C ALA A 325 -14.53 -17.19 1.45
N THR A 326 -14.75 -17.69 2.67
CA THR A 326 -16.00 -18.36 3.05
C THR A 326 -16.98 -17.47 3.81
N LYS A 327 -16.54 -16.35 4.39
CA LYS A 327 -17.37 -15.44 5.19
C LYS A 327 -17.53 -14.09 4.52
N VAL A 328 -16.41 -13.40 4.26
CA VAL A 328 -16.40 -12.01 3.76
C VAL A 328 -16.72 -11.93 2.27
N LEU A 329 -16.20 -12.89 1.50
CA LEU A 329 -16.39 -12.99 0.04
C LEU A 329 -17.28 -14.18 -0.33
N ALA A 330 -18.22 -14.55 0.55
CA ALA A 330 -19.05 -15.73 0.37
C ALA A 330 -19.98 -15.59 -0.85
N ALA A 331 -20.43 -14.38 -1.16
CA ALA A 331 -21.21 -14.08 -2.36
C ALA A 331 -20.41 -14.35 -3.65
N GLU A 332 -19.15 -13.91 -3.70
CA GLU A 332 -18.23 -14.15 -4.81
C GLU A 332 -17.90 -15.65 -4.94
N LEU A 333 -17.64 -16.34 -3.82
CA LEU A 333 -17.44 -17.79 -3.79
C LEU A 333 -18.67 -18.54 -4.31
N GLY A 334 -19.87 -18.14 -3.88
CA GLY A 334 -21.13 -18.70 -4.35
C GLY A 334 -21.33 -18.49 -5.85
N ARG A 335 -20.89 -17.34 -6.39
CA ARG A 335 -20.90 -17.08 -7.84
C ARG A 335 -19.99 -18.02 -8.59
N LEU A 336 -18.78 -18.27 -8.09
CA LEU A 336 -17.86 -19.24 -8.69
C LEU A 336 -18.45 -20.66 -8.65
N ALA A 337 -19.03 -21.08 -7.53
CA ALA A 337 -19.64 -22.40 -7.40
C ALA A 337 -20.79 -22.61 -8.40
N ARG A 338 -21.59 -21.57 -8.69
CA ARG A 338 -22.67 -21.62 -9.70
C ARG A 338 -22.16 -21.80 -11.14
N LEU A 339 -20.88 -21.53 -11.42
CA LEU A 339 -20.27 -21.79 -12.74
C LEU A 339 -19.80 -23.24 -12.91
N ALA A 340 -19.81 -24.03 -11.83
CA ALA A 340 -19.48 -25.45 -11.85
C ALA A 340 -20.50 -26.30 -11.07
N PRO A 341 -21.81 -26.21 -11.40
CA PRO A 341 -22.86 -26.94 -10.68
C PRO A 341 -22.72 -28.46 -10.80
N GLU A 342 -21.96 -28.94 -11.80
CA GLU A 342 -21.65 -30.35 -12.01
C GLU A 342 -20.64 -30.93 -11.02
N ILE A 343 -19.93 -30.08 -10.26
CA ILE A 343 -18.89 -30.50 -9.32
C ILE A 343 -19.44 -30.45 -7.89
N GLU A 344 -19.61 -31.62 -7.28
CA GLU A 344 -20.03 -31.72 -5.87
C GLU A 344 -18.96 -31.11 -4.95
N GLY A 345 -19.35 -30.12 -4.13
CA GLY A 345 -18.43 -29.42 -3.23
C GLY A 345 -17.49 -28.43 -3.92
N ALA A 346 -17.87 -27.92 -5.10
CA ALA A 346 -17.11 -26.90 -5.84
C ALA A 346 -16.74 -25.69 -4.95
N ASP A 347 -17.69 -25.18 -4.16
CA ASP A 347 -17.51 -24.09 -3.21
C ASP A 347 -16.37 -24.34 -2.22
N ARG A 348 -16.38 -25.50 -1.55
CA ARG A 348 -15.35 -25.90 -0.58
C ARG A 348 -14.00 -26.09 -1.25
N ALA A 349 -13.97 -26.68 -2.45
CA ALA A 349 -12.74 -26.88 -3.22
C ALA A 349 -12.14 -25.53 -3.69
N LEU A 350 -12.97 -24.61 -4.19
CA LEU A 350 -12.56 -23.27 -4.62
C LEU A 350 -12.02 -22.44 -3.46
N ALA A 351 -12.70 -22.45 -2.30
CA ALA A 351 -12.24 -21.75 -1.10
C ALA A 351 -10.88 -22.29 -0.61
N GLU A 352 -10.72 -23.61 -0.56
CA GLU A 352 -9.46 -24.25 -0.14
C GLU A 352 -8.32 -23.94 -1.13
N LEU A 353 -8.60 -23.97 -2.45
CA LEU A 353 -7.62 -23.57 -3.47
C LEU A 353 -7.22 -22.10 -3.33
N ALA A 354 -8.17 -21.19 -3.09
CA ALA A 354 -7.88 -19.77 -2.89
C ALA A 354 -7.03 -19.54 -1.62
N ALA A 355 -7.35 -20.23 -0.53
CA ALA A 355 -6.58 -20.20 0.71
C ALA A 355 -5.14 -20.70 0.49
N CYS A 356 -4.95 -21.75 -0.30
CA CYS A 356 -3.66 -22.32 -0.64
C CYS A 356 -2.93 -21.61 -1.79
N PHE A 357 -3.53 -20.60 -2.42
CA PHE A 357 -2.93 -19.93 -3.58
C PHE A 357 -1.71 -19.09 -3.15
N PRO A 358 -0.51 -19.33 -3.69
CA PRO A 358 0.72 -18.75 -3.13
C PRO A 358 1.04 -17.33 -3.61
N VAL A 359 0.23 -16.78 -4.52
CA VAL A 359 0.36 -15.42 -5.08
C VAL A 359 -1.01 -14.75 -5.07
N TYR A 360 -1.07 -13.46 -5.38
CA TYR A 360 -2.36 -12.75 -5.50
C TYR A 360 -3.30 -13.42 -6.52
N ARG A 361 -2.79 -13.70 -7.72
CA ARG A 361 -3.53 -14.40 -8.77
C ARG A 361 -2.60 -14.95 -9.84
N SER A 362 -3.12 -15.83 -10.70
CA SER A 362 -2.46 -16.17 -11.96
C SER A 362 -2.88 -15.21 -13.08
N TYR A 363 -2.23 -15.36 -14.24
CA TYR A 363 -2.54 -14.64 -15.49
C TYR A 363 -2.50 -15.64 -16.64
N LEU A 364 -3.44 -16.59 -16.64
CA LEU A 364 -3.39 -17.78 -17.48
C LEU A 364 -3.12 -17.46 -18.96
N PRO A 365 -2.27 -18.25 -19.64
CA PRO A 365 -1.62 -19.48 -19.16
C PRO A 365 -0.42 -19.24 -18.22
N ALA A 366 0.05 -17.99 -18.07
CA ALA A 366 1.12 -17.67 -17.13
C ALA A 366 0.66 -17.87 -15.68
N GLY A 367 1.56 -18.36 -14.83
CA GLY A 367 1.25 -18.65 -13.44
C GLY A 367 0.46 -19.95 -13.18
N SER A 368 0.26 -20.81 -14.19
CA SER A 368 -0.37 -22.13 -14.01
C SER A 368 0.34 -23.02 -12.96
N ARG A 369 1.66 -22.82 -12.77
CA ARG A 369 2.43 -23.43 -11.68
C ARG A 369 1.88 -23.10 -10.29
N HIS A 370 1.38 -21.88 -10.06
CA HIS A 370 0.84 -21.46 -8.77
C HIS A 370 -0.44 -22.21 -8.44
N LEU A 371 -1.29 -22.45 -9.45
CA LEU A 371 -2.47 -23.30 -9.29
C LEU A 371 -2.09 -24.76 -8.97
N ALA A 372 -1.02 -25.29 -9.57
CA ALA A 372 -0.54 -26.63 -9.24
C ALA A 372 -0.04 -26.74 -7.80
N VAL A 373 0.70 -25.73 -7.30
CA VAL A 373 1.13 -25.63 -5.91
C VAL A 373 -0.08 -25.56 -4.97
N ALA A 374 -1.03 -24.66 -5.27
CA ALA A 374 -2.26 -24.51 -4.49
C ALA A 374 -3.05 -25.82 -4.42
N ARG A 375 -3.20 -26.53 -5.54
CA ARG A 375 -3.88 -27.82 -5.62
C ARG A 375 -3.19 -28.89 -4.79
N SER A 376 -1.86 -28.95 -4.82
CA SER A 376 -1.09 -29.91 -4.02
C SER A 376 -1.30 -29.68 -2.53
N GLU A 377 -1.17 -28.42 -2.09
CA GLU A 377 -1.32 -28.06 -0.67
C GLU A 377 -2.77 -28.23 -0.19
N ALA A 378 -3.75 -27.82 -0.99
CA ALA A 378 -5.18 -28.05 -0.70
C ALA A 378 -5.50 -29.54 -0.51
N GLY A 379 -4.94 -30.40 -1.36
CA GLY A 379 -5.10 -31.86 -1.24
C GLY A 379 -4.48 -32.43 0.04
N ARG A 380 -3.34 -31.88 0.47
CA ARG A 380 -2.69 -32.26 1.74
C ARG A 380 -3.54 -31.83 2.95
N ARG A 381 -4.09 -30.62 2.93
CA ARG A 381 -4.91 -30.06 4.02
C ARG A 381 -6.31 -30.65 4.10
N ARG A 382 -6.91 -31.02 2.95
CA ARG A 382 -8.27 -31.55 2.84
C ARG A 382 -8.33 -32.79 1.90
N PRO A 383 -7.80 -33.96 2.32
CA PRO A 383 -7.80 -35.16 1.48
C PRO A 383 -9.19 -35.62 1.00
N HIS A 384 -10.23 -35.35 1.79
CA HIS A 384 -11.62 -35.68 1.44
C HIS A 384 -12.19 -34.84 0.29
N LEU A 385 -11.54 -33.73 -0.10
CA LEU A 385 -11.93 -32.88 -1.23
C LEU A 385 -11.16 -33.21 -2.53
N ILE A 386 -10.27 -34.20 -2.54
CA ILE A 386 -9.35 -34.48 -3.67
C ILE A 386 -10.06 -34.53 -5.03
N THR A 387 -11.20 -35.23 -5.12
CA THR A 387 -11.99 -35.36 -6.36
C THR A 387 -12.49 -34.00 -6.85
N ALA A 388 -13.14 -33.22 -5.98
CA ALA A 388 -13.63 -31.89 -6.32
C ALA A 388 -12.48 -30.94 -6.69
N LEU A 389 -11.37 -31.00 -5.94
CA LEU A 389 -10.17 -30.23 -6.22
C LEU A 389 -9.58 -30.54 -7.60
N ASP A 390 -9.57 -31.82 -8.03
CA ASP A 390 -9.10 -32.20 -9.37
C ASP A 390 -10.02 -31.71 -10.48
N GLN A 391 -11.34 -31.86 -10.30
CA GLN A 391 -12.32 -31.39 -11.27
C GLN A 391 -12.29 -29.87 -11.44
N VAL A 392 -12.27 -29.13 -10.33
CA VAL A 392 -12.15 -27.65 -10.34
C VAL A 392 -10.82 -27.24 -10.96
N THR A 393 -9.70 -27.83 -10.54
CA THR A 393 -8.37 -27.48 -11.06
C THR A 393 -8.26 -27.71 -12.57
N SER A 394 -8.90 -28.76 -13.10
CA SER A 394 -8.96 -29.02 -14.54
C SER A 394 -9.59 -27.84 -15.30
N ARG A 395 -10.71 -27.32 -14.79
CA ARG A 395 -11.40 -26.14 -15.36
C ARG A 395 -10.57 -24.87 -15.19
N LEU A 396 -9.99 -24.66 -14.01
CA LEU A 396 -9.15 -23.50 -13.69
C LEU A 396 -7.85 -23.41 -14.50
N ARG A 397 -7.47 -24.43 -15.28
CA ARG A 397 -6.34 -24.37 -16.21
C ARG A 397 -6.68 -23.80 -17.58
N ASN A 398 -7.97 -23.71 -17.92
CA ASN A 398 -8.42 -23.24 -19.21
C ASN A 398 -8.66 -21.72 -19.18
N PRO A 399 -7.84 -20.88 -19.87
CA PRO A 399 -8.02 -19.43 -19.86
C PRO A 399 -9.32 -18.96 -20.55
N ALA A 400 -9.96 -19.80 -21.37
CA ALA A 400 -11.25 -19.48 -22.00
C ALA A 400 -12.46 -19.75 -21.07
N ASP A 401 -12.21 -20.29 -19.87
CA ASP A 401 -13.23 -20.68 -18.92
C ASP A 401 -13.63 -19.52 -18.00
N GLU A 402 -14.92 -19.21 -17.93
CA GLU A 402 -15.45 -18.16 -17.04
C GLU A 402 -15.07 -18.41 -15.57
N LEU A 403 -15.07 -19.68 -15.13
CA LEU A 403 -14.69 -20.03 -13.77
C LEU A 403 -13.22 -19.68 -13.51
N ALA A 404 -12.33 -19.98 -14.46
CA ALA A 404 -10.90 -19.69 -14.34
C ALA A 404 -10.63 -18.18 -14.24
N VAL A 405 -11.24 -17.42 -15.16
CA VAL A 405 -11.10 -15.97 -15.22
C VAL A 405 -11.58 -15.30 -13.92
N ARG A 406 -12.74 -15.69 -13.41
CA ARG A 406 -13.29 -15.11 -12.17
C ARG A 406 -12.55 -15.58 -10.93
N PHE A 407 -12.06 -16.82 -10.91
CA PHE A 407 -11.22 -17.30 -9.82
C PHE A 407 -9.95 -16.44 -9.69
N GLN A 408 -9.35 -16.02 -10.81
CA GLN A 408 -8.21 -15.08 -10.78
C GLN A 408 -8.57 -13.71 -10.18
N GLN A 409 -9.79 -13.20 -10.37
CA GLN A 409 -10.24 -11.96 -9.71
C GLN A 409 -10.53 -12.18 -8.22
N PHE A 410 -10.97 -13.38 -7.85
CA PHE A 410 -11.31 -13.75 -6.47
C PHE A 410 -10.07 -13.96 -5.59
N THR A 411 -9.05 -14.66 -6.07
CA THR A 411 -7.87 -14.97 -5.24
C THR A 411 -7.11 -13.72 -4.78
N GLY A 412 -7.10 -12.65 -5.60
CA GLY A 412 -6.44 -11.40 -5.23
C GLY A 412 -7.11 -10.72 -4.04
N ALA A 413 -8.44 -10.68 -4.03
CA ALA A 413 -9.22 -10.16 -2.91
C ALA A 413 -9.06 -11.02 -1.65
N VAL A 414 -9.05 -12.35 -1.81
CA VAL A 414 -8.79 -13.29 -0.70
C VAL A 414 -7.41 -13.06 -0.10
N MET A 415 -6.38 -12.82 -0.93
CA MET A 415 -5.03 -12.54 -0.46
C MET A 415 -4.95 -11.22 0.32
N ALA A 416 -5.38 -10.11 -0.28
CA ALA A 416 -5.32 -8.79 0.36
C ALA A 416 -6.06 -8.77 1.69
N LYS A 417 -7.32 -9.22 1.71
CA LYS A 417 -8.14 -9.19 2.92
C LYS A 417 -7.73 -10.24 3.95
N GLY A 418 -7.20 -11.39 3.51
CA GLY A 418 -6.76 -12.47 4.39
C GLY A 418 -5.37 -12.26 5.00
N VAL A 419 -4.46 -11.61 4.27
CA VAL A 419 -3.07 -11.43 4.68
C VAL A 419 -2.83 -10.01 5.19
N GLU A 420 -2.98 -9.01 4.32
CA GLU A 420 -2.60 -7.64 4.64
C GLU A 420 -3.51 -7.00 5.69
N ASP A 421 -4.81 -7.29 5.61
CA ASP A 421 -5.84 -6.73 6.50
C ASP A 421 -6.28 -7.72 7.58
N ASN A 422 -5.57 -8.84 7.77
CA ASN A 422 -5.88 -9.76 8.86
C ASN A 422 -4.64 -10.45 9.44
N ALA A 423 -3.94 -11.29 8.67
CA ALA A 423 -2.78 -12.04 9.17
C ALA A 423 -1.67 -11.11 9.67
N PHE A 424 -1.41 -9.97 9.02
CA PHE A 424 -0.46 -8.94 9.51
C PHE A 424 -0.81 -8.35 10.88
N TYR A 425 -2.07 -8.37 11.28
CA TYR A 425 -2.48 -7.89 12.60
C TYR A 425 -2.50 -9.00 13.66
N ARG A 426 -2.27 -10.25 13.24
CA ARG A 426 -2.17 -11.44 14.09
C ARG A 426 -0.75 -11.98 14.22
N TRP A 427 0.14 -11.66 13.28
CA TRP A 427 1.55 -12.05 13.29
C TRP A 427 2.40 -11.01 14.01
N THR A 428 2.26 -10.94 15.33
CA THR A 428 2.75 -9.78 16.10
C THR A 428 4.19 -9.87 16.55
N ARG A 429 4.89 -11.00 16.29
CA ARG A 429 6.27 -11.23 16.75
C ARG A 429 7.19 -10.05 16.45
N PHE A 430 7.13 -9.49 15.24
CA PHE A 430 7.95 -8.35 14.85
C PHE A 430 7.30 -7.55 13.70
N VAL A 431 6.64 -6.44 14.04
CA VAL A 431 5.75 -5.73 13.11
C VAL A 431 6.47 -4.82 12.12
N ALA A 432 7.80 -4.71 12.21
CA ALA A 432 8.62 -4.02 11.21
C ALA A 432 8.49 -4.64 9.82
N ARG A 433 8.17 -5.94 9.77
CA ARG A 433 8.00 -6.73 8.54
C ARG A 433 6.53 -6.88 8.13
N ASN A 434 5.57 -6.37 8.89
CA ASN A 434 4.15 -6.47 8.56
C ASN A 434 3.74 -5.27 7.71
N GLU A 435 4.14 -5.31 6.44
CA GLU A 435 3.95 -4.23 5.48
C GLU A 435 3.49 -4.79 4.13
N VAL A 436 2.73 -3.99 3.37
CA VAL A 436 2.21 -4.35 2.04
C VAL A 436 3.35 -4.80 1.13
N GLY A 437 3.17 -5.96 0.49
CA GLY A 437 4.17 -6.59 -0.38
C GLY A 437 5.38 -7.21 0.31
N ASN A 438 5.33 -7.42 1.63
CA ASN A 438 6.37 -8.13 2.36
C ASN A 438 5.88 -9.48 2.92
N ASP A 439 6.79 -10.44 3.03
CA ASP A 439 6.57 -11.69 3.77
C ASP A 439 7.18 -11.57 5.18
N PRO A 440 6.36 -11.47 6.24
CA PRO A 440 6.85 -11.32 7.62
C PRO A 440 7.41 -12.62 8.21
N ALA A 441 7.32 -13.76 7.49
CA ALA A 441 8.10 -14.94 7.82
C ALA A 441 9.59 -14.73 7.53
N LYS A 442 9.94 -13.91 6.53
CA LYS A 442 11.33 -13.50 6.27
C LYS A 442 11.71 -12.35 7.24
N PHE A 443 12.37 -12.73 8.34
CA PHE A 443 12.67 -11.81 9.45
C PHE A 443 13.53 -10.62 9.04
N GLY A 444 14.59 -10.84 8.26
CA GLY A 444 15.48 -9.81 7.72
C GLY A 444 16.03 -10.19 6.35
N VAL A 445 16.81 -9.29 5.75
CA VAL A 445 17.47 -9.48 4.44
C VAL A 445 18.97 -9.30 4.63
N THR A 446 19.77 -10.15 3.98
CA THR A 446 21.23 -9.99 4.03
C THR A 446 21.70 -8.94 3.02
N VAL A 447 22.92 -8.41 3.20
CA VAL A 447 23.49 -7.43 2.24
C VAL A 447 23.62 -8.04 0.84
N ASP A 448 24.00 -9.31 0.73
CA ASP A 448 24.10 -10.04 -0.55
C ASP A 448 22.74 -10.21 -1.21
N GLU A 449 21.71 -10.64 -0.46
CA GLU A 449 20.34 -10.75 -1.01
C GLU A 449 19.82 -9.41 -1.54
N PHE A 450 20.09 -8.31 -0.84
CA PHE A 450 19.73 -6.97 -1.31
C PHE A 450 20.47 -6.60 -2.62
N HIS A 451 21.75 -6.93 -2.72
CA HIS A 451 22.55 -6.68 -3.92
C HIS A 451 22.07 -7.50 -5.12
N ASP A 452 21.78 -8.78 -4.94
CA ASP A 452 21.22 -9.66 -5.97
C ASP A 452 19.88 -9.11 -6.50
N PHE A 453 19.01 -8.68 -5.59
CA PHE A 453 17.73 -8.07 -5.92
C PHE A 453 17.89 -6.79 -6.75
N ALA A 454 18.78 -5.89 -6.32
CA ALA A 454 19.00 -4.62 -6.99
C ALA A 454 19.66 -4.80 -8.37
N ASP A 455 20.55 -5.77 -8.54
CA ASP A 455 21.15 -6.13 -9.83
C ASP A 455 20.12 -6.71 -10.80
N GLN A 456 19.27 -7.64 -10.32
CA GLN A 456 18.16 -8.18 -11.10
C GLN A 456 17.21 -7.06 -11.54
N ARG A 457 16.83 -6.15 -10.63
CA ARG A 457 16.01 -4.99 -11.00
C ARG A 457 16.69 -4.11 -12.04
N SER A 458 17.99 -3.86 -11.90
CA SER A 458 18.71 -3.01 -12.85
C SER A 458 18.70 -3.56 -14.28
N SER A 459 18.62 -4.88 -14.44
CA SER A 459 18.62 -5.54 -15.75
C SER A 459 17.21 -5.79 -16.30
N GLU A 460 16.25 -6.16 -15.45
CA GLU A 460 14.90 -6.55 -15.87
C GLU A 460 13.89 -5.39 -15.83
N TRP A 461 13.97 -4.55 -14.81
CA TRP A 461 12.97 -3.50 -14.52
C TRP A 461 13.62 -2.15 -14.14
N PRO A 462 14.50 -1.58 -14.98
CA PRO A 462 15.27 -0.38 -14.64
C PRO A 462 14.40 0.88 -14.44
N ASP A 463 13.19 0.90 -15.02
CA ASP A 463 12.26 2.03 -15.00
C ASP A 463 11.11 1.81 -13.98
N THR A 464 11.12 0.75 -13.17
CA THR A 464 10.11 0.49 -12.13
C THR A 464 10.16 1.52 -11.02
N MET A 465 9.04 1.78 -10.34
CA MET A 465 9.05 2.64 -9.18
C MET A 465 9.74 1.96 -7.98
N THR A 466 10.40 2.73 -7.12
CA THR A 466 10.82 2.30 -5.77
C THR A 466 10.14 3.20 -4.75
N SER A 467 9.62 2.64 -3.65
CA SER A 467 8.94 3.44 -2.61
C SER A 467 9.33 3.00 -1.21
N LEU A 468 9.21 3.92 -0.25
CA LEU A 468 9.31 3.64 1.19
C LEU A 468 8.01 3.97 1.93
N ALA A 469 7.13 4.78 1.38
CA ALA A 469 5.88 5.15 2.02
C ALA A 469 4.82 5.38 0.95
N THR A 470 3.59 5.01 1.24
CA THR A 470 2.45 5.26 0.36
C THR A 470 1.24 5.65 1.20
N HIS A 471 0.13 5.97 0.52
CA HIS A 471 -1.15 6.19 1.19
C HIS A 471 -1.77 4.89 1.74
N ASP A 472 -1.18 3.72 1.50
CA ASP A 472 -1.68 2.40 1.95
C ASP A 472 -0.69 1.61 2.81
N THR A 473 0.56 2.06 2.96
CA THR A 473 1.51 1.43 3.89
C THR A 473 0.95 1.39 5.31
N LYS A 474 1.12 0.25 5.98
CA LYS A 474 0.60 0.01 7.33
C LYS A 474 1.27 0.87 8.39
N ARG A 475 2.51 1.34 8.14
CA ARG A 475 3.24 2.31 8.97
C ARG A 475 4.07 3.25 8.08
N GLY A 476 4.37 4.45 8.56
CA GLY A 476 5.32 5.37 7.92
C GLY A 476 6.75 4.81 7.89
N GLU A 477 7.55 5.28 6.95
CA GLU A 477 8.92 4.78 6.75
C GLU A 477 9.81 4.92 7.98
N ASP A 478 9.65 5.98 8.77
CA ASP A 478 10.51 6.21 9.94
C ASP A 478 10.04 5.47 11.19
N VAL A 479 8.75 5.12 11.24
CA VAL A 479 8.24 4.15 12.21
C VAL A 479 8.93 2.80 11.96
N ARG A 480 9.01 2.35 10.70
CA ARG A 480 9.66 1.08 10.37
C ARG A 480 11.18 1.12 10.55
N ALA A 481 11.83 2.23 10.20
CA ALA A 481 13.26 2.44 10.47
C ALA A 481 13.59 2.35 11.97
N ARG A 482 12.72 2.87 12.83
CA ARG A 482 12.86 2.75 14.29
C ARG A 482 12.49 1.37 14.82
N LEU A 483 11.47 0.71 14.26
CA LEU A 483 11.15 -0.69 14.60
C LEU A 483 12.34 -1.62 14.30
N ALA A 484 13.08 -1.39 13.22
CA ALA A 484 14.26 -2.18 12.88
C ALA A 484 15.33 -2.16 13.99
N VAL A 485 15.45 -1.07 14.76
CA VAL A 485 16.38 -0.96 15.90
C VAL A 485 16.06 -1.99 16.98
N LEU A 486 14.79 -2.40 17.16
CA LEU A 486 14.42 -3.41 18.15
C LEU A 486 15.13 -4.75 17.91
N SER A 487 15.47 -5.07 16.66
CA SER A 487 16.26 -6.26 16.33
C SER A 487 17.70 -6.20 16.85
N GLU A 488 18.23 -5.03 17.22
CA GLU A 488 19.58 -4.88 17.79
C GLU A 488 19.57 -4.83 19.33
N VAL A 489 18.41 -4.61 19.92
CA VAL A 489 18.18 -4.58 21.39
C VAL A 489 17.12 -5.59 21.84
N PRO A 490 17.12 -6.85 21.35
CA PRO A 490 16.02 -7.78 21.58
C PRO A 490 15.85 -8.15 23.07
N GLY A 491 16.96 -8.16 23.83
CA GLY A 491 16.94 -8.40 25.28
C GLY A 491 16.25 -7.28 26.06
N ASP A 492 16.67 -6.03 25.83
CA ASP A 492 16.07 -4.86 26.48
C ASP A 492 14.58 -4.73 26.13
N TRP A 493 14.23 -4.95 24.86
CA TRP A 493 12.85 -4.99 24.40
C TRP A 493 12.01 -6.07 25.10
N THR A 494 12.56 -7.29 25.22
CA THR A 494 11.91 -8.41 25.91
C THR A 494 11.62 -8.07 27.37
N GLU A 495 12.56 -7.44 28.07
CA GLU A 495 12.38 -7.08 29.47
C GLU A 495 11.23 -6.07 29.65
N VAL A 496 11.25 -4.98 28.89
CA VAL A 496 10.26 -3.90 29.05
C VAL A 496 8.86 -4.36 28.66
N VAL A 497 8.70 -5.10 27.55
CA VAL A 497 7.38 -5.59 27.11
C VAL A 497 6.76 -6.53 28.14
N ARG A 498 7.54 -7.46 28.71
CA ARG A 498 7.03 -8.39 29.73
C ARG A 498 6.53 -7.64 30.97
N ARG A 499 7.16 -6.52 31.31
CA ARG A 499 6.70 -5.65 32.40
C ARG A 499 5.45 -4.88 32.00
N TRP A 500 5.45 -4.23 30.84
CA TRP A 500 4.34 -3.39 30.38
C TRP A 500 3.05 -4.17 30.14
N VAL A 501 3.12 -5.35 29.50
CA VAL A 501 1.95 -6.23 29.30
C VAL A 501 1.36 -6.72 30.63
N ARG A 502 2.15 -6.87 31.69
CA ARG A 502 1.63 -7.21 33.03
C ARG A 502 1.00 -6.01 33.73
N PHE A 503 1.56 -4.83 33.55
CA PHE A 503 1.12 -3.60 34.21
C PHE A 503 -0.16 -3.02 33.56
N ALA A 504 -0.21 -3.04 32.23
CA ALA A 504 -1.34 -2.63 31.42
C ALA A 504 -1.78 -3.83 30.55
N PRO A 505 -2.50 -4.81 31.14
CA PRO A 505 -2.88 -6.02 30.43
C PRO A 505 -4.03 -5.77 29.45
N LEU A 506 -3.99 -6.52 28.35
CA LEU A 506 -5.09 -6.69 27.40
C LEU A 506 -5.42 -8.19 27.32
N PRO A 507 -6.69 -8.58 27.15
CA PRO A 507 -7.06 -9.99 26.97
C PRO A 507 -6.38 -10.68 25.78
N ASP A 508 -5.93 -9.92 24.79
CA ASP A 508 -5.13 -10.37 23.66
C ASP A 508 -3.66 -9.87 23.80
N PRO A 509 -2.74 -10.69 24.35
CA PRO A 509 -1.34 -10.29 24.54
C PRO A 509 -0.57 -10.08 23.24
N ALA A 510 -0.95 -10.77 22.15
CA ALA A 510 -0.34 -10.62 20.83
C ALA A 510 -0.63 -9.21 20.29
N LEU A 511 -1.91 -8.82 20.31
CA LEU A 511 -2.32 -7.47 19.93
C LEU A 511 -1.67 -6.40 20.82
N ALA A 512 -1.59 -6.64 22.14
CA ALA A 512 -0.89 -5.73 23.04
C ALA A 512 0.57 -5.53 22.61
N HIS A 513 1.28 -6.62 22.25
CA HIS A 513 2.66 -6.54 21.78
C HIS A 513 2.81 -5.72 20.50
N LEU A 514 1.91 -5.88 19.53
CA LEU A 514 1.86 -5.04 18.33
C LEU A 514 1.72 -3.56 18.70
N ILE A 515 0.82 -3.23 19.63
CA ILE A 515 0.58 -1.84 20.04
C ILE A 515 1.80 -1.26 20.77
N TRP A 516 2.47 -2.04 21.62
CA TRP A 516 3.70 -1.59 22.30
C TRP A 516 4.82 -1.30 21.31
N GLN A 517 5.03 -2.16 20.30
CA GLN A 517 6.01 -1.91 19.24
C GLN A 517 5.73 -0.59 18.52
N VAL A 518 4.46 -0.36 18.17
CA VAL A 518 4.04 0.86 17.46
C VAL A 518 4.14 2.10 18.34
N ALA A 519 3.80 2.00 19.64
CA ALA A 519 3.86 3.11 20.57
C ALA A 519 5.28 3.67 20.70
N VAL A 520 6.29 2.80 20.87
CA VAL A 520 7.70 3.24 20.97
C VAL A 520 8.25 3.70 19.61
N ALA A 521 7.83 3.06 18.52
CA ALA A 521 8.33 3.37 17.19
C ALA A 521 7.81 4.70 16.63
N ALA A 522 6.54 5.04 16.90
CA ALA A 522 5.91 6.27 16.45
C ALA A 522 6.05 7.45 17.44
N TRP A 523 6.74 7.24 18.57
CA TRP A 523 6.86 8.24 19.63
C TRP A 523 7.61 9.51 19.17
N PRO A 524 7.22 10.72 19.59
CA PRO A 524 6.00 11.04 20.29
C PRO A 524 4.77 10.86 19.38
N VAL A 525 3.77 10.14 19.89
CA VAL A 525 2.46 9.96 19.25
C VAL A 525 1.39 10.48 20.22
N SER A 526 0.33 11.10 19.69
CA SER A 526 -0.75 11.59 20.55
C SER A 526 -1.62 10.43 21.03
N ARG A 527 -2.30 10.62 22.15
CA ARG A 527 -3.23 9.63 22.71
C ARG A 527 -4.28 9.23 21.69
N GLU A 528 -4.86 10.21 21.01
CA GLU A 528 -5.96 10.03 20.05
C GLU A 528 -5.50 9.22 18.83
N ARG A 529 -4.31 9.52 18.29
CA ARG A 529 -3.73 8.78 17.17
C ARG A 529 -3.44 7.33 17.54
N LEU A 530 -2.87 7.09 18.72
CA LEU A 530 -2.57 5.74 19.17
C LEU A 530 -3.84 4.92 19.47
N GLN A 531 -4.87 5.54 20.05
CA GLN A 531 -6.18 4.90 20.27
C GLN A 531 -6.88 4.55 18.96
N ALA A 532 -6.94 5.48 18.00
CA ALA A 532 -7.54 5.25 16.69
C ALA A 532 -6.81 4.12 15.94
N TYR A 533 -5.47 4.13 15.96
CA TYR A 533 -4.66 3.06 15.40
C TYR A 533 -4.98 1.71 16.05
N ALA A 534 -4.98 1.66 17.38
CA ALA A 534 -5.16 0.41 18.10
C ALA A 534 -6.55 -0.18 17.88
N GLN A 535 -7.60 0.63 17.85
CA GLN A 535 -8.95 0.19 17.54
C GLN A 535 -9.05 -0.38 16.12
N LYS A 536 -8.45 0.30 15.13
CA LYS A 536 -8.36 -0.23 13.75
C LYS A 536 -7.59 -1.55 13.73
N ALA A 537 -6.40 -1.61 14.31
CA ALA A 537 -5.59 -2.83 14.37
C ALA A 537 -6.32 -4.00 15.04
N ALA A 538 -7.08 -3.74 16.10
CA ALA A 538 -7.90 -4.74 16.78
C ALA A 538 -9.03 -5.29 15.89
N ARG A 539 -9.70 -4.42 15.14
CA ARG A 539 -10.79 -4.79 14.24
C ARG A 539 -10.29 -5.52 12.99
N GLU A 540 -9.15 -5.12 12.44
CA GLU A 540 -8.48 -5.87 11.36
C GLU A 540 -8.01 -7.25 11.86
N ALA A 541 -7.44 -7.32 13.07
CA ALA A 541 -7.07 -8.59 13.69
C ALA A 541 -8.31 -9.50 13.84
N GLY A 542 -9.48 -8.99 14.23
CA GLY A 542 -10.68 -9.81 14.27
C GLY A 542 -10.67 -10.89 15.38
N THR A 543 -9.77 -10.80 16.36
CA THR A 543 -9.57 -11.80 17.44
C THR A 543 -10.41 -11.49 18.68
N GLY A 544 -10.33 -10.24 19.17
CA GLY A 544 -11.11 -9.75 20.30
C GLY A 544 -12.28 -8.85 19.92
N THR A 545 -12.25 -8.26 18.72
CA THR A 545 -13.32 -7.41 18.18
C THR A 545 -13.25 -7.39 16.65
N SER A 546 -14.27 -6.91 15.94
CA SER A 546 -14.30 -6.87 14.47
C SER A 546 -15.08 -5.68 13.94
N TRP A 547 -14.92 -5.36 12.66
CA TRP A 547 -15.73 -4.35 11.98
C TRP A 547 -17.22 -4.67 11.95
N LEU A 548 -17.58 -5.94 11.75
CA LEU A 548 -18.97 -6.41 11.65
C LEU A 548 -19.66 -6.44 13.02
N LYS A 549 -18.94 -6.88 14.05
CA LYS A 549 -19.46 -7.02 15.40
C LYS A 549 -18.43 -6.46 16.40
N PRO A 550 -18.45 -5.13 16.64
CA PRO A 550 -17.62 -4.51 17.67
C PRO A 550 -17.90 -5.12 19.05
N ASP A 551 -16.86 -5.18 19.89
CA ASP A 551 -16.94 -5.65 21.27
C ASP A 551 -16.52 -4.48 22.17
N GLU A 552 -17.51 -3.79 22.72
CA GLU A 552 -17.29 -2.60 23.54
C GLU A 552 -16.52 -2.88 24.82
N VAL A 553 -16.60 -4.09 25.37
CA VAL A 553 -15.85 -4.47 26.57
C VAL A 553 -14.36 -4.59 26.23
N PHE A 554 -14.05 -5.28 25.12
CA PHE A 554 -12.69 -5.39 24.62
C PHE A 554 -12.12 -4.03 24.19
N GLU A 555 -12.85 -3.25 23.41
CA GLU A 555 -12.41 -1.92 22.95
C GLU A 555 -12.24 -0.93 24.12
N THR A 556 -13.02 -1.07 25.19
CA THR A 556 -12.80 -0.31 26.42
C THR A 556 -11.51 -0.70 27.12
N ALA A 557 -11.24 -2.00 27.28
CA ALA A 557 -9.99 -2.48 27.88
C ALA A 557 -8.76 -2.02 27.06
N LEU A 558 -8.89 -2.02 25.73
CA LEU A 558 -7.88 -1.50 24.81
C LEU A 558 -7.61 -0.01 25.01
N ARG A 559 -8.66 0.82 25.07
CA ARG A 559 -8.52 2.25 25.38
C ARG A 559 -7.85 2.48 26.74
N GLN A 560 -8.27 1.74 27.77
CA GLN A 560 -7.70 1.84 29.12
C GLN A 560 -6.22 1.44 29.18
N MET A 561 -5.80 0.43 28.41
CA MET A 561 -4.37 0.07 28.28
C MET A 561 -3.56 1.26 27.74
N ILE A 562 -4.08 1.94 26.71
CA ILE A 562 -3.42 3.08 26.10
C ILE A 562 -3.47 4.30 27.02
N ASP A 563 -4.58 4.56 27.68
CA ASP A 563 -4.72 5.65 28.66
C ASP A 563 -3.64 5.56 29.74
N LYS A 564 -3.34 4.35 30.24
CA LYS A 564 -2.24 4.14 31.21
C LYS A 564 -0.88 4.61 30.71
N ILE A 565 -0.57 4.52 29.40
CA ILE A 565 0.70 5.01 28.81
C ILE A 565 0.86 6.52 29.04
N TYR A 566 -0.24 7.26 29.07
CA TYR A 566 -0.24 8.72 29.20
C TYR A 566 -0.55 9.19 30.63
N ASP A 567 -1.38 8.44 31.36
CA ASP A 567 -1.89 8.82 32.69
C ASP A 567 -1.01 8.34 33.85
N ASP A 568 -0.24 7.26 33.68
CA ASP A 568 0.74 6.82 34.69
C ASP A 568 2.12 7.45 34.41
N PRO A 569 2.63 8.33 35.29
CA PRO A 569 3.88 9.04 35.03
C PRO A 569 5.12 8.14 34.97
N ALA A 570 5.11 6.98 35.65
CA ALA A 570 6.23 6.07 35.66
C ALA A 570 6.30 5.29 34.34
N LEU A 571 5.18 4.73 33.90
CA LEU A 571 5.06 4.06 32.61
C LEU A 571 5.32 5.03 31.45
N HIS A 572 4.75 6.24 31.49
CA HIS A 572 4.97 7.26 30.46
C HIS A 572 6.46 7.55 30.28
N ARG A 573 7.17 7.75 31.40
CA ARG A 573 8.62 7.97 31.38
C ARG A 573 9.37 6.74 30.86
N GLU A 574 9.02 5.52 31.26
CA GLU A 574 9.68 4.32 30.73
C GLU A 574 9.51 4.17 29.22
N VAL A 575 8.32 4.43 28.68
CA VAL A 575 8.04 4.39 27.24
C VAL A 575 8.82 5.50 26.52
N ALA A 576 8.81 6.71 27.06
CA ALA A 576 9.55 7.84 26.49
C ALA A 576 11.06 7.61 26.52
N ASP A 577 11.62 7.10 27.61
CA ASP A 577 13.06 6.81 27.76
C ASP A 577 13.49 5.69 26.80
N PHE A 578 12.67 4.65 26.66
CA PHE A 578 12.94 3.57 25.70
C PHE A 578 12.85 4.10 24.25
N ALA A 579 11.82 4.88 23.93
CA ALA A 579 11.71 5.49 22.61
C ALA A 579 12.89 6.45 22.30
N ALA A 580 13.34 7.21 23.29
CA ALA A 580 14.50 8.10 23.17
C ALA A 580 15.79 7.32 22.89
N SER A 581 15.98 6.14 23.51
CA SER A 581 17.19 5.33 23.29
C SER A 581 17.28 4.75 21.87
N ILE A 582 16.14 4.44 21.24
CA ILE A 582 16.08 3.92 19.86
C ILE A 582 15.91 5.02 18.80
N THR A 583 15.72 6.28 19.20
CA THR A 583 15.48 7.38 18.24
C THR A 583 16.72 7.72 17.40
N PRO A 584 17.91 8.00 17.97
CA PRO A 584 19.12 8.25 17.18
C PRO A 584 19.51 7.11 16.21
N PRO A 585 19.56 5.83 16.61
CA PRO A 585 19.78 4.74 15.64
C PRO A 585 18.63 4.61 14.64
N GLY A 586 17.39 4.95 15.01
CA GLY A 586 16.26 5.02 14.09
C GLY A 586 16.44 6.09 13.00
N TRP A 587 16.97 7.26 13.34
CA TRP A 587 17.33 8.30 12.36
C TRP A 587 18.46 7.84 11.43
N SER A 588 19.46 7.12 11.96
CA SER A 588 20.49 6.49 11.12
C SER A 588 19.87 5.53 10.10
N ASN A 589 18.99 4.63 10.54
CA ASN A 589 18.28 3.71 9.65
C ASN A 589 17.42 4.46 8.62
N SER A 590 16.74 5.54 9.01
CA SER A 590 15.91 6.33 8.10
C SER A 590 16.73 7.01 7.00
N LEU A 591 17.83 7.69 7.36
CA LEU A 591 18.72 8.32 6.38
C LEU A 591 19.31 7.26 5.43
N SER A 592 19.73 6.12 5.98
CA SER A 592 20.25 5.00 5.20
C SER A 592 19.22 4.42 4.24
N GLN A 593 18.00 4.13 4.69
CA GLN A 593 16.91 3.64 3.84
C GLN A 593 16.57 4.63 2.74
N LYS A 594 16.48 5.93 3.06
CA LYS A 594 16.18 6.98 2.07
C LYS A 594 17.31 7.12 1.06
N LEU A 595 18.58 7.11 1.48
CA LEU A 595 19.72 7.10 0.55
C LEU A 595 19.64 5.88 -0.38
N VAL A 596 19.47 4.68 0.18
CA VAL A 596 19.42 3.43 -0.59
C VAL A 596 18.27 3.47 -1.61
N GLN A 597 17.05 3.80 -1.19
CA GLN A 597 15.89 3.83 -2.10
C GLN A 597 16.03 4.88 -3.21
N LEU A 598 16.50 6.09 -2.89
CA LEU A 598 16.65 7.15 -3.88
C LEU A 598 17.78 6.86 -4.88
N THR A 599 18.80 6.10 -4.48
CA THR A 599 19.98 5.84 -5.31
C THR A 599 20.04 4.46 -5.92
N MET A 600 19.21 3.49 -5.52
CA MET A 600 19.16 2.17 -6.16
C MET A 600 18.52 2.22 -7.58
N PRO A 601 18.62 1.15 -8.38
CA PRO A 601 17.95 1.05 -9.69
C PRO A 601 16.43 1.21 -9.58
N GLY A 602 15.83 1.87 -10.58
CA GLY A 602 14.43 2.28 -10.58
C GLY A 602 14.23 3.81 -10.50
N VAL A 603 12.97 4.21 -10.56
CA VAL A 603 12.46 5.58 -10.39
C VAL A 603 11.98 5.75 -8.95
N PRO A 604 12.69 6.51 -8.10
CA PRO A 604 12.27 6.69 -6.73
C PRO A 604 11.04 7.58 -6.59
N ASP A 605 10.06 7.09 -5.83
CA ASP A 605 8.92 7.86 -5.36
C ASP A 605 9.18 8.42 -3.95
N VAL A 606 8.66 9.62 -3.72
CA VAL A 606 8.67 10.31 -2.44
C VAL A 606 7.23 10.63 -2.07
N TYR A 607 6.71 10.00 -1.02
CA TYR A 607 5.38 10.32 -0.52
C TYR A 607 5.38 11.67 0.19
N GLN A 608 4.29 12.42 0.07
CA GLN A 608 4.21 13.79 0.59
C GLN A 608 4.68 13.90 2.04
N GLY A 609 5.67 14.76 2.24
CA GLY A 609 6.22 15.09 3.54
C GLY A 609 7.36 14.19 4.03
N THR A 610 7.66 13.08 3.36
CA THR A 610 8.67 12.09 3.78
C THR A 610 10.12 12.50 3.49
N GLU A 611 10.34 13.67 2.91
CA GLU A 611 11.63 14.35 2.92
C GLU A 611 12.03 14.82 4.33
N LEU A 612 11.08 14.83 5.28
CA LEU A 612 11.31 14.93 6.73
C LEU A 612 10.90 13.63 7.43
N TRP A 613 10.93 13.61 8.78
CA TRP A 613 10.51 12.45 9.55
C TRP A 613 9.00 12.18 9.40
N ASP A 614 8.64 10.96 9.01
CA ASP A 614 7.29 10.43 8.87
C ASP A 614 7.01 9.34 9.91
N HIS A 615 6.44 9.76 11.04
CA HIS A 615 5.94 8.89 12.10
C HIS A 615 4.43 8.60 11.96
N SER A 616 3.92 8.52 10.73
CA SER A 616 2.51 8.18 10.49
C SER A 616 2.23 6.69 10.72
N LEU A 617 0.97 6.39 11.03
CA LEU A 617 0.42 5.05 11.13
C LEU A 617 -0.48 4.76 9.92
N VAL A 618 -1.14 3.60 9.90
CA VAL A 618 -2.05 3.22 8.81
C VAL A 618 -3.14 4.27 8.56
N ASP A 619 -3.64 4.34 7.33
CA ASP A 619 -4.78 5.17 6.90
C ASP A 619 -5.89 5.24 7.96
N PRO A 620 -6.39 6.43 8.32
CA PRO A 620 -6.13 7.74 7.72
C PRO A 620 -4.92 8.52 8.27
N ASP A 621 -4.12 7.94 9.19
CA ASP A 621 -3.05 8.71 9.85
C ASP A 621 -1.89 9.09 8.91
N ASN A 622 -1.60 8.27 7.89
CA ASN A 622 -0.67 8.57 6.79
C ASN A 622 -1.22 9.55 5.74
N ARG A 623 -2.42 10.10 5.95
CA ARG A 623 -3.04 11.11 5.07
C ARG A 623 -3.18 12.45 5.78
N ARG A 624 -2.48 12.69 6.89
CA ARG A 624 -2.51 14.00 7.56
C ARG A 624 -1.95 15.11 6.65
N PRO A 625 -2.40 16.37 6.83
CA PRO A 625 -1.87 17.51 6.08
C PRO A 625 -0.35 17.67 6.23
N VAL A 626 0.29 18.19 5.19
CA VAL A 626 1.74 18.42 5.14
C VAL A 626 2.04 19.90 5.19
N ASP A 627 2.92 20.30 6.11
CA ASP A 627 3.40 21.68 6.21
C ASP A 627 4.53 21.95 5.20
N PHE A 628 4.16 22.45 4.02
CA PHE A 628 5.12 22.84 2.98
C PHE A 628 5.85 24.16 3.28
N ALA A 629 5.31 25.02 4.15
CA ALA A 629 5.97 26.28 4.51
C ALA A 629 7.23 26.00 5.35
N GLN A 630 7.12 25.12 6.35
CA GLN A 630 8.26 24.66 7.14
C GLN A 630 9.34 24.03 6.25
N ARG A 631 8.93 23.19 5.28
CA ARG A 631 9.85 22.51 4.37
C ARG A 631 10.61 23.47 3.47
N ARG A 632 9.93 24.51 2.94
CA ARG A 632 10.57 25.57 2.17
C ARG A 632 11.62 26.32 3.00
N GLU A 633 11.30 26.67 4.24
CA GLU A 633 12.23 27.36 5.14
C GLU A 633 13.49 26.51 5.40
N LEU A 634 13.31 25.24 5.75
CA LEU A 634 14.42 24.32 6.01
C LEU A 634 15.26 24.09 4.75
N LEU A 635 14.63 23.89 3.59
CA LEU A 635 15.34 23.70 2.32
C LEU A 635 16.14 24.94 1.93
N GLY A 636 15.57 26.14 2.09
CA GLY A 636 16.26 27.40 1.83
C GLY A 636 17.52 27.54 2.69
N ARG A 637 17.44 27.24 3.99
CA ARG A 637 18.61 27.25 4.88
C ARG A 637 19.69 26.24 4.46
N ILE A 638 19.28 25.04 4.06
CA ILE A 638 20.18 24.00 3.56
C ILE A 638 20.89 24.47 2.28
N ASP A 639 20.18 25.16 1.39
CA ASP A 639 20.72 25.70 0.16
C ASP A 639 21.64 26.91 0.37
N ASP A 640 21.43 27.67 1.44
CA ASP A 640 22.35 28.71 1.91
C ASP A 640 23.62 28.15 2.59
N GLY A 641 23.77 26.82 2.64
CA GLY A 641 24.98 26.14 3.14
C GLY A 641 24.89 25.63 4.58
N TRP A 642 23.70 25.63 5.19
CA TRP A 642 23.52 24.98 6.49
C TRP A 642 23.66 23.46 6.36
N LEU A 643 24.60 22.88 7.11
CA LEU A 643 24.68 21.44 7.35
C LEU A 643 23.88 21.11 8.62
N PRO A 644 22.62 20.67 8.52
CA PRO A 644 21.79 20.37 9.67
C PRO A 644 22.36 19.20 10.48
N PRO A 645 22.27 19.22 11.83
CA PRO A 645 22.52 18.03 12.63
C PRO A 645 21.44 16.96 12.37
N VAL A 646 21.71 15.72 12.77
CA VAL A 646 20.70 14.65 12.80
C VAL A 646 19.91 14.80 14.11
N ASP A 647 18.77 15.48 14.03
CA ASP A 647 17.90 15.80 15.17
C ASP A 647 16.41 15.68 14.81
N GLU A 648 15.53 16.07 15.72
CA GLU A 648 14.08 15.99 15.58
C GLU A 648 13.50 16.88 14.46
N THR A 649 14.26 17.84 13.93
CA THR A 649 13.79 18.72 12.84
C THR A 649 13.60 17.97 11.53
N GLY A 650 14.34 16.87 11.33
CA GLY A 650 14.37 16.12 10.07
C GLY A 650 15.13 16.81 8.94
N ALA A 651 15.77 17.95 9.20
CA ALA A 651 16.47 18.71 8.18
C ALA A 651 17.63 17.90 7.53
N ALA A 652 18.29 17.00 8.27
CA ALA A 652 19.27 16.08 7.70
C ALA A 652 18.68 15.15 6.63
N LYS A 653 17.43 14.70 6.81
CA LYS A 653 16.74 13.89 5.81
C LYS A 653 16.34 14.71 4.59
N LEU A 654 15.99 15.98 4.78
CA LEU A 654 15.70 16.92 3.70
C LEU A 654 16.96 17.23 2.88
N LEU A 655 18.11 17.37 3.53
CA LEU A 655 19.42 17.49 2.87
C LEU A 655 19.66 16.26 1.98
N VAL A 656 19.62 15.05 2.56
CA VAL A 656 19.83 13.79 1.82
C VAL A 656 18.88 13.69 0.63
N THR A 657 17.59 13.89 0.88
CA THR A 657 16.54 13.77 -0.14
C THR A 657 16.75 14.78 -1.27
N SER A 658 16.89 16.07 -0.95
CA SER A 658 17.01 17.13 -1.96
C SER A 658 18.26 16.98 -2.83
N ARG A 659 19.41 16.66 -2.22
CA ARG A 659 20.68 16.55 -2.94
C ARG A 659 20.68 15.36 -3.90
N ILE A 660 20.14 14.21 -3.48
CA ILE A 660 20.02 13.03 -4.36
C ILE A 660 19.07 13.31 -5.52
N LEU A 661 17.88 13.85 -5.24
CA LEU A 661 16.87 14.11 -6.27
C LEU A 661 17.37 15.11 -7.31
N ARG A 662 17.99 16.21 -6.88
CA ARG A 662 18.63 17.18 -7.77
C ARG A 662 19.70 16.53 -8.63
N LEU A 663 20.57 15.71 -8.05
CA LEU A 663 21.63 15.04 -8.79
C LEU A 663 21.05 14.08 -9.85
N ARG A 664 20.01 13.30 -9.50
CA ARG A 664 19.30 12.44 -10.47
C ARG A 664 18.67 13.22 -11.61
N ARG A 665 18.07 14.37 -11.30
CA ARG A 665 17.43 15.23 -12.30
C ARG A 665 18.44 15.90 -13.23
N GLN A 666 19.59 16.33 -12.70
CA GLN A 666 20.60 17.10 -13.43
C GLN A 666 21.63 16.22 -14.16
N ARG A 667 21.99 15.08 -13.57
CA ARG A 667 23.06 14.18 -14.03
C ARG A 667 22.56 12.72 -14.06
N PRO A 668 21.46 12.40 -14.78
CA PRO A 668 20.88 11.06 -14.80
C PRO A 668 21.86 9.98 -15.31
N GLU A 669 22.85 10.36 -16.11
CA GLU A 669 23.87 9.45 -16.63
C GLU A 669 24.78 8.86 -15.54
N LEU A 670 24.83 9.47 -14.35
CA LEU A 670 25.59 8.92 -13.21
C LEU A 670 24.89 7.73 -12.54
N PHE A 671 23.62 7.48 -12.89
CA PHE A 671 22.76 6.44 -12.31
C PHE A 671 22.47 5.29 -13.29
N ALA A 672 23.39 5.01 -14.21
CA ALA A 672 23.15 4.13 -15.36
C ALA A 672 23.48 2.64 -15.15
N GLY A 673 24.16 2.27 -14.07
CA GLY A 673 24.53 0.88 -13.78
C GLY A 673 24.22 0.46 -12.35
N TYR A 674 24.65 -0.73 -11.95
CA TYR A 674 24.63 -1.19 -10.58
C TYR A 674 25.82 -2.12 -10.34
N ARG A 675 26.57 -1.89 -9.26
CA ARG A 675 27.64 -2.78 -8.81
C ARG A 675 27.73 -2.76 -7.28
N PRO A 676 27.65 -3.92 -6.61
CA PRO A 676 27.88 -4.00 -5.17
C PRO A 676 29.26 -3.47 -4.78
N VAL A 677 29.35 -2.77 -3.65
CA VAL A 677 30.61 -2.31 -3.06
C VAL A 677 30.70 -2.86 -1.65
N TYR A 678 31.58 -3.83 -1.45
CA TYR A 678 31.78 -4.46 -0.14
C TYR A 678 32.85 -3.73 0.66
N ALA A 679 32.57 -3.51 1.94
CA ALA A 679 33.56 -2.98 2.87
C ALA A 679 34.54 -4.07 3.33
N GLU A 680 35.73 -3.64 3.71
CA GLU A 680 36.77 -4.47 4.32
C GLU A 680 37.15 -3.88 5.69
N GLY A 681 37.59 -4.70 6.63
CA GLY A 681 38.09 -4.26 7.94
C GLY A 681 37.39 -4.98 9.09
N ARG A 682 37.29 -4.31 10.26
CA ARG A 682 36.77 -4.92 11.48
C ARG A 682 35.25 -5.12 11.53
N VAL A 683 34.47 -4.20 10.95
CA VAL A 683 32.99 -4.19 11.04
C VAL A 683 32.31 -3.97 9.67
N PRO A 684 32.71 -4.69 8.60
CA PRO A 684 32.21 -4.46 7.24
C PRO A 684 30.70 -4.73 7.09
N GLU A 685 30.13 -5.60 7.92
CA GLU A 685 28.70 -5.96 7.93
C GLU A 685 27.76 -4.80 8.28
N HIS A 686 28.30 -3.71 8.83
CA HIS A 686 27.56 -2.49 9.14
C HIS A 686 27.43 -1.53 7.94
N VAL A 687 28.04 -1.85 6.80
CA VAL A 687 27.98 -1.02 5.58
C VAL A 687 27.06 -1.66 4.54
N VAL A 688 26.17 -0.85 3.98
CA VAL A 688 25.51 -1.13 2.69
C VAL A 688 26.04 -0.13 1.68
N ALA A 689 26.73 -0.58 0.63
CA ALA A 689 27.26 0.32 -0.39
C ALA A 689 27.17 -0.26 -1.79
N PHE A 690 26.94 0.63 -2.77
CA PHE A 690 26.89 0.25 -4.18
C PHE A 690 27.24 1.43 -5.08
N ASP A 691 27.75 1.10 -6.27
CA ASP A 691 28.13 2.01 -7.33
C ASP A 691 27.08 1.98 -8.45
N ARG A 692 26.59 3.15 -8.87
CA ARG A 692 25.62 3.30 -9.96
C ARG A 692 26.27 3.68 -11.30
N GLY A 693 27.60 3.64 -11.37
CA GLY A 693 28.43 3.95 -12.53
C GLY A 693 29.17 5.29 -12.38
N GLY A 694 28.50 6.31 -11.86
CA GLY A 694 29.09 7.63 -11.59
C GLY A 694 28.90 8.11 -10.15
N VAL A 695 28.09 7.42 -9.35
CA VAL A 695 27.89 7.70 -7.93
C VAL A 695 28.02 6.44 -7.07
N VAL A 696 28.57 6.59 -5.87
CA VAL A 696 28.63 5.52 -4.86
C VAL A 696 27.81 5.94 -3.65
N ALA A 697 26.78 5.16 -3.33
CA ALA A 697 26.00 5.32 -2.10
C ALA A 697 26.64 4.49 -0.98
N VAL A 698 26.78 5.08 0.20
CA VAL A 698 27.32 4.41 1.40
C VAL A 698 26.37 4.67 2.58
N ALA A 699 25.83 3.61 3.16
CA ALA A 699 24.83 3.68 4.22
C ALA A 699 25.20 2.81 5.43
N THR A 700 24.83 3.28 6.62
CA THR A 700 24.98 2.53 7.88
C THR A 700 23.80 1.59 8.09
N ARG A 701 24.06 0.30 8.32
CA ARG A 701 23.09 -0.66 8.88
C ARG A 701 23.52 -1.13 10.25
N LEU A 702 22.54 -1.52 11.06
CA LEU A 702 22.74 -1.98 12.44
C LEU A 702 23.56 -0.98 13.31
N PRO A 703 23.10 0.27 13.45
CA PRO A 703 23.85 1.32 14.14
C PRO A 703 24.11 1.06 15.63
N VAL A 704 23.25 0.29 16.32
CA VAL A 704 23.48 -0.04 17.75
C VAL A 704 24.64 -1.02 17.88
N GLY A 705 24.67 -2.06 17.05
CA GLY A 705 25.79 -3.00 16.96
C GLY A 705 27.10 -2.29 16.63
N LEU A 706 27.09 -1.37 15.67
CA LEU A 706 28.26 -0.56 15.31
C LEU A 706 28.78 0.24 16.51
N SER A 707 27.88 0.89 17.25
CA SER A 707 28.26 1.61 18.46
C SER A 707 28.86 0.70 19.53
N ARG A 708 28.36 -0.53 19.70
CA ARG A 708 28.92 -1.52 20.64
C ARG A 708 30.32 -1.98 20.24
N HIS A 709 30.64 -1.96 18.94
CA HIS A 709 32.00 -2.24 18.44
C HIS A 709 32.97 -1.06 18.55
N GLY A 710 32.51 0.10 19.03
CA GLY A 710 33.33 1.31 19.18
C GLY A 710 33.40 2.17 17.91
N GLY A 711 32.44 2.01 16.99
CA GLY A 711 32.39 2.72 15.72
C GLY A 711 33.15 2.01 14.59
N TRP A 712 33.42 2.74 13.51
CA TRP A 712 33.90 2.18 12.23
C TRP A 712 35.30 1.55 12.27
N GLY A 713 36.17 1.98 13.18
CA GLY A 713 37.54 1.45 13.27
C GLY A 713 38.32 1.62 11.96
N ASP A 714 38.91 0.54 11.48
CA ASP A 714 39.69 0.46 10.22
C ASP A 714 38.84 0.09 8.99
N THR A 715 37.52 0.05 9.13
CA THR A 715 36.59 -0.31 8.04
C THR A 715 36.71 0.68 6.88
N ALA A 716 36.91 0.18 5.67
CA ALA A 716 37.17 0.97 4.47
C ALA A 716 36.49 0.39 3.22
N LEU A 717 36.30 1.24 2.22
CA LEU A 717 35.80 0.89 0.89
C LEU A 717 36.91 0.98 -0.15
N SER A 718 36.94 0.01 -1.06
CA SER A 718 37.76 0.05 -2.27
C SER A 718 36.88 0.47 -3.45
N LEU A 719 37.13 1.65 -4.02
CA LEU A 719 36.29 2.28 -5.04
C LEU A 719 36.99 2.42 -6.39
N ASP A 720 36.23 2.41 -7.49
CA ASP A 720 36.75 2.56 -8.86
C ASP A 720 36.89 4.04 -9.24
N GLY A 721 37.95 4.68 -8.74
CA GLY A 721 38.24 6.09 -8.99
C GLY A 721 39.41 6.60 -8.15
N HIS A 722 39.86 7.81 -8.42
CA HIS A 722 40.98 8.43 -7.69
C HIS A 722 40.63 9.79 -7.06
N SER A 723 39.46 10.34 -7.37
CA SER A 723 38.93 11.56 -6.78
C SER A 723 37.41 11.45 -6.66
N TRP A 724 36.88 11.85 -5.51
CA TRP A 724 35.48 11.73 -5.15
C TRP A 724 35.02 12.99 -4.42
N THR A 725 33.84 13.51 -4.77
CA THR A 725 33.18 14.55 -3.98
C THR A 725 32.01 13.94 -3.23
N GLU A 726 31.97 14.10 -1.90
CA GLU A 726 30.80 13.75 -1.09
C GLU A 726 29.77 14.87 -1.17
N VAL A 727 28.57 14.53 -1.63
CA VAL A 727 27.54 15.47 -2.09
C VAL A 727 26.91 16.26 -0.94
N PHE A 728 26.77 15.66 0.26
CA PHE A 728 26.04 16.29 1.36
C PHE A 728 26.88 17.36 2.08
N THR A 729 28.18 17.12 2.21
CA THR A 729 29.15 17.96 2.92
C THR A 729 30.04 18.77 1.98
N ASN A 730 30.02 18.46 0.68
CA ASN A 730 30.90 19.03 -0.34
C ASN A 730 32.40 18.80 -0.04
N THR A 731 32.72 17.65 0.55
CA THR A 731 34.10 17.25 0.91
C THR A 731 34.72 16.43 -0.22
N SER A 732 35.91 16.81 -0.68
CA SER A 732 36.66 16.03 -1.68
C SER A 732 37.60 15.02 -1.00
N TYR A 733 37.61 13.80 -1.52
CA TYR A 733 38.47 12.70 -1.08
C TYR A 733 39.34 12.22 -2.24
N GLY A 734 40.62 12.01 -1.97
CA GLY A 734 41.58 11.48 -2.94
C GLY A 734 41.88 10.00 -2.70
N GLY A 735 42.15 9.27 -3.79
CA GLY A 735 42.51 7.86 -3.76
C GLY A 735 41.33 6.91 -4.03
N ASN A 736 41.66 5.62 -4.03
CA ASN A 736 40.72 4.53 -4.32
C ASN A 736 40.35 3.71 -3.07
N ARG A 737 40.95 4.00 -1.91
CA ARG A 737 40.62 3.38 -0.63
C ARG A 737 40.23 4.47 0.36
N LEU A 738 38.97 4.50 0.77
CA LEU A 738 38.42 5.53 1.66
C LEU A 738 37.96 4.87 2.96
N THR A 739 38.29 5.47 4.10
CA THR A 739 37.83 4.94 5.39
C THR A 739 36.38 5.33 5.62
N VAL A 740 35.56 4.38 6.09
CA VAL A 740 34.13 4.65 6.35
C VAL A 740 33.96 5.64 7.49
N ALA A 741 34.89 5.64 8.46
CA ALA A 741 34.93 6.61 9.55
C ALA A 741 35.03 8.07 9.06
N GLU A 742 35.84 8.32 8.03
CA GLU A 742 35.99 9.66 7.43
C GLU A 742 34.81 10.02 6.52
N LEU A 743 34.27 9.05 5.78
CA LEU A 743 33.12 9.26 4.91
C LEU A 743 31.85 9.60 5.69
N LEU A 744 31.64 8.90 6.81
CA LEU A 744 30.41 8.97 7.61
C LEU A 744 30.61 9.78 8.91
N HIS A 745 31.58 10.70 8.92
CA HIS A 745 31.89 11.50 10.10
C HIS A 745 30.76 12.45 10.50
N THR A 746 30.12 13.09 9.51
CA THR A 746 29.05 14.08 9.72
C THR A 746 27.66 13.44 9.75
N TYR A 747 27.41 12.52 8.81
CA TYR A 747 26.15 11.82 8.65
C TYR A 747 26.39 10.31 8.59
N PRO A 748 25.43 9.46 9.02
CA PRO A 748 25.53 8.01 8.91
C PRO A 748 25.39 7.50 7.46
N VAL A 749 25.41 8.42 6.49
CA VAL A 749 25.26 8.17 5.06
C VAL A 749 26.16 9.11 4.27
N ALA A 750 26.61 8.66 3.10
CA ALA A 750 27.36 9.47 2.15
C ALA A 750 26.94 9.14 0.72
N LEU A 751 26.97 10.15 -0.15
CA LEU A 751 26.84 9.96 -1.59
C LEU A 751 28.07 10.55 -2.27
N LEU A 752 28.88 9.70 -2.90
CA LEU A 752 30.09 10.12 -3.58
C LEU A 752 29.81 10.26 -5.07
N VAL A 753 30.24 11.37 -5.67
CA VAL A 753 30.28 11.58 -7.11
C VAL A 753 31.71 11.42 -7.58
N LYS A 754 31.90 10.64 -8.65
CA LYS A 754 33.19 10.50 -9.31
C LYS A 754 33.50 11.77 -10.10
N GLU A 755 34.69 12.35 -9.87
CA GLU A 755 35.19 13.51 -10.62
C GLU A 755 35.79 13.13 -11.98
#